data_AF-A0A9X1Y1A2-F1
#
_entry.id   AF-A0A9X1Y1A2-F1
#
_cell.length_a   1.000
_cell.length_b   1.000
_cell.length_c   1.000
_cell.angle_alpha   90.00
_cell.angle_beta   90.00
_cell.angle_gamma   90.00
#
_symmetry.space_group_name_H-M   'P 1'
#
loop_
_entity.id
_entity.type
_entity.pdbx_description
1 polymer ?
#
loop_
_entity_poly.entity_id
_entity_poly.type
_entity_poly.pdbx_seq_one_letter_code
_entity_poly.pdbx_strand_id
1 'polypeptide(L)'
;MKRRITFMLAAILFAVQFTPWRITPAQADTPLPPPVVEGWVLVSTADQLAYIDQHQPDYVTSNIRLMNDIDISGFAWVPFGGNDNAAFSGTFDGRGHFITGVEIDSADWEDPKQYENVGFFGKVTGTVQQLRLGVQVSGGANTGGVTGLLTDGGKILYTQVTGSVATASVSENTHVTGGLVGATANSTISQSSSAASVMGGYASNIYTGGLVGSQGAGLIENSYATGAIGLQSSAGMYVYYSGGLVGFMIYGTIEESYAAGKVSGGPGGPGSIVAGVVGQLGSGAGILRSHFDSESTEQSVGIASESGGTAEAAGHSTAEMAQSETYAGWDFVNTWAIHPAVNGGYPYLRPAVLTEDLANARQESAYAHQLEAYDGAGGGLAWQATGLPEGLALGSTGKLEGTPRESGSFDVTVTVTDAGGASAAATLRLVVAEPPSPDLGMVTGIVYGTGDMPLPGVTVTVDAYGISDTTRADGSFTLPDLPVGMQTVKFLAAGYKARTANVNVTTGAGIDLGRVFLEPNDPPSPPAGSGGSESSGSSYVPVKPSPSSQPDKAKIKAGGQELLVSVTREKASDGRDVQRYILDGSELSALFSSGSDSTIEIDAPVPILKTDLPMQAIRDILRLQPDAVLEVTMNRAAYRLPLRLWEGKPGTVLTVTIAESAERDLSNFKSALTEYGYEGIADPVDFTLDVEGEVIADFEGTYVERAIRLDTEPDPANATVVWVDDEERLHFVPAVFRRDTLSAYAVFSAPHDSRYAVVRTHHAFTDLAGHWAEEDVNLLTNKLILEGKKGGEFDPDGSVTRAEFAAMLARSLGLAARPAWIAFRDVTSDAWYAGLVNAAVHAGLVNGYEDDTFRPNDPITREQMAVMLANAAQFAGGLPAAESEVPGRFSDASNLAHWAKDPMWGLLSAGLIQGVDETRLAPKAAATRAQSAVMLRRLLVYLNFIN
;
A
#
# COMPACT_ATOMS: atom_id res chain seq x y z
N MET A 1 50.91 2.48 -62.70
CA MET A 1 49.76 2.67 -63.63
C MET A 1 48.51 2.29 -62.85
N LYS A 2 47.72 3.24 -62.33
CA LYS A 2 46.65 4.06 -62.96
C LYS A 2 45.23 3.44 -62.85
N ARG A 3 44.46 3.88 -61.84
CA ARG A 3 42.97 4.00 -61.75
C ARG A 3 42.16 2.68 -61.77
N ARG A 4 41.02 2.49 -61.09
CA ARG A 4 39.97 3.37 -60.47
C ARG A 4 39.52 2.70 -59.13
N ILE A 5 39.24 3.33 -57.97
CA ILE A 5 38.16 4.28 -57.55
C ILE A 5 36.76 3.77 -58.01
N THR A 6 35.71 3.53 -57.19
CA THR A 6 35.25 4.05 -55.87
C THR A 6 34.44 2.98 -55.09
N PHE A 7 34.01 3.26 -53.84
CA PHE A 7 33.11 2.48 -52.96
C PHE A 7 33.72 1.35 -52.09
N MET A 8 34.55 1.76 -51.12
CA MET A 8 34.61 1.14 -49.78
C MET A 8 35.17 2.17 -48.81
N LEU A 9 34.32 2.78 -47.99
CA LEU A 9 34.69 3.88 -47.09
C LEU A 9 33.65 4.05 -45.97
N ALA A 10 33.61 3.11 -45.00
CA ALA A 10 32.95 3.26 -43.69
C ALA A 10 33.18 2.04 -42.76
N ALA A 11 34.42 1.57 -42.59
CA ALA A 11 34.85 0.74 -41.45
C ALA A 11 36.38 0.55 -41.47
N ILE A 12 36.99 0.43 -40.29
CA ILE A 12 38.40 0.06 -40.06
C ILE A 12 39.43 1.07 -40.62
N LEU A 13 39.86 1.99 -39.76
CA LEU A 13 41.24 2.49 -39.80
C LEU A 13 41.81 2.67 -38.38
N PHE A 14 42.48 1.61 -37.94
CA PHE A 14 43.59 1.53 -36.97
C PHE A 14 43.64 2.49 -35.76
N ALA A 15 43.62 1.88 -34.58
CA ALA A 15 44.15 2.45 -33.35
C ALA A 15 45.63 2.87 -33.50
N VAL A 16 45.97 4.08 -33.02
CA VAL A 16 47.04 4.36 -32.03
C VAL A 16 46.75 5.75 -31.45
N GLN A 17 46.24 5.83 -30.23
CA GLN A 17 46.31 7.03 -29.39
C GLN A 17 46.63 6.63 -27.95
N PHE A 18 47.41 7.50 -27.31
CA PHE A 18 47.86 7.49 -25.92
C PHE A 18 46.86 6.93 -24.91
N THR A 19 47.37 6.24 -23.89
CA THR A 19 46.70 6.12 -22.60
C THR A 19 46.79 7.47 -21.87
N PRO A 20 45.72 8.28 -21.76
CA PRO A 20 45.62 9.15 -20.60
C PRO A 20 45.43 8.26 -19.38
N TRP A 21 46.05 8.59 -18.25
CA TRP A 21 45.50 8.14 -16.98
C TRP A 21 44.04 8.61 -16.93
N ARG A 22 43.09 7.69 -16.78
CA ARG A 22 41.73 8.08 -16.38
C ARG A 22 41.87 8.66 -14.99
N ILE A 23 41.89 9.99 -14.92
CA ILE A 23 41.58 10.71 -13.70
C ILE A 23 40.17 10.26 -13.36
N THR A 24 40.02 9.50 -12.27
CA THR A 24 38.72 9.22 -11.68
C THR A 24 38.01 10.57 -11.53
N PRO A 25 36.80 10.77 -12.09
CA PRO A 25 36.00 11.91 -11.71
C PRO A 25 35.96 11.94 -10.18
N ALA A 26 36.09 13.13 -9.59
CA ALA A 26 36.02 13.25 -8.14
C ALA A 26 34.76 12.54 -7.65
N GLN A 27 34.90 11.69 -6.64
CA GLN A 27 33.81 10.92 -6.05
C GLN A 27 32.82 11.92 -5.43
N ALA A 28 31.87 12.35 -6.25
CA ALA A 28 30.62 12.94 -5.79
C ALA A 28 29.88 11.89 -4.95
N ASP A 29 28.99 12.37 -4.09
CA ASP A 29 28.37 11.61 -3.01
C ASP A 29 27.93 10.19 -3.42
N THR A 30 28.16 9.21 -2.53
CA THR A 30 27.62 7.84 -2.69
C THR A 30 26.14 7.92 -3.05
N PRO A 31 25.69 7.25 -4.13
CA PRO A 31 24.30 7.35 -4.57
C PRO A 31 23.34 7.04 -3.42
N LEU A 32 22.28 7.84 -3.30
CA LEU A 32 21.26 7.62 -2.27
C LEU A 32 20.34 6.47 -2.69
N PRO A 33 19.84 5.66 -1.74
CA PRO A 33 18.85 4.64 -2.04
C PRO A 33 17.59 5.27 -2.68
N PRO A 34 16.96 4.59 -3.65
CA PRO A 34 15.67 4.99 -4.16
C PRO A 34 14.60 4.97 -3.05
N PRO A 35 13.67 5.95 -3.02
CA PRO A 35 12.59 5.97 -2.04
C PRO A 35 11.63 4.81 -2.27
N VAL A 36 11.08 4.29 -1.17
CA VAL A 36 10.04 3.26 -1.17
C VAL A 36 8.72 3.90 -0.74
N VAL A 37 7.66 3.71 -1.54
CA VAL A 37 6.31 4.22 -1.27
C VAL A 37 5.34 3.08 -1.54
N GLU A 38 4.47 2.74 -0.58
CA GLU A 38 3.45 1.68 -0.73
C GLU A 38 4.02 0.33 -1.22
N GLY A 39 5.25 -0.01 -0.78
CA GLY A 39 5.95 -1.23 -1.19
C GLY A 39 6.59 -1.19 -2.59
N TRP A 40 6.53 -0.05 -3.29
CA TRP A 40 7.20 0.19 -4.56
C TRP A 40 8.47 1.02 -4.40
N VAL A 41 9.58 0.51 -4.95
CA VAL A 41 10.85 1.22 -5.11
C VAL A 41 10.73 2.15 -6.31
N LEU A 42 10.75 3.46 -6.09
CA LEU A 42 10.53 4.45 -7.15
C LEU A 42 11.87 4.94 -7.73
N VAL A 43 12.10 4.65 -9.01
CA VAL A 43 13.35 4.99 -9.70
C VAL A 43 13.11 6.14 -10.67
N SER A 44 13.73 7.28 -10.40
CA SER A 44 13.57 8.53 -11.15
C SER A 44 14.84 8.99 -11.87
N THR A 45 15.99 8.35 -11.59
CA THR A 45 17.34 8.78 -12.04
C THR A 45 18.25 7.59 -12.31
N ALA A 46 19.30 7.80 -13.10
CA ALA A 46 20.33 6.79 -13.37
C ALA A 46 21.09 6.36 -12.11
N ASP A 47 21.42 7.31 -11.21
CA ASP A 47 22.13 7.03 -9.96
C ASP A 47 21.36 6.08 -9.04
N GLN A 48 20.03 6.19 -8.99
CA GLN A 48 19.17 5.27 -8.24
C GLN A 48 19.14 3.87 -8.84
N LEU A 49 19.14 3.76 -10.17
CA LEU A 49 19.19 2.46 -10.85
C LEU A 49 20.58 1.79 -10.68
N ALA A 50 21.65 2.59 -10.72
CA ALA A 50 23.01 2.15 -10.40
C ALA A 50 23.19 1.77 -8.92
N TYR A 51 22.46 2.43 -8.00
CA TYR A 51 22.42 2.03 -6.59
C TYR A 51 21.80 0.63 -6.43
N ILE A 52 20.67 0.38 -7.10
CA ILE A 52 20.02 -0.95 -7.11
C ILE A 52 20.97 -2.02 -7.65
N ASP A 53 21.68 -1.74 -8.74
CA ASP A 53 22.67 -2.67 -9.32
C ASP A 53 23.82 -2.99 -8.35
N GLN A 54 24.28 -2.01 -7.56
CA GLN A 54 25.31 -2.23 -6.54
C GLN A 54 24.80 -3.00 -5.30
N HIS A 55 23.48 -3.10 -5.10
CA HIS A 55 22.85 -3.70 -3.92
C HIS A 55 21.82 -4.78 -4.28
N GLN A 56 22.02 -5.50 -5.41
CA GLN A 56 20.99 -6.40 -5.96
C GLN A 56 20.28 -7.34 -4.94
N PRO A 57 20.98 -7.97 -3.96
CA PRO A 57 20.34 -8.86 -2.99
C PRO A 57 19.15 -8.24 -2.22
N ASP A 58 19.14 -6.92 -2.02
CA ASP A 58 18.08 -6.21 -1.31
C ASP A 58 16.88 -5.88 -2.23
N TYR A 59 17.06 -5.96 -3.55
CA TYR A 59 16.10 -5.50 -4.56
C TYR A 59 15.56 -6.62 -5.48
N VAL A 60 16.17 -7.81 -5.51
CA VAL A 60 15.74 -8.93 -6.38
C VAL A 60 14.30 -9.41 -6.15
N THR A 61 13.72 -9.20 -4.97
CA THR A 61 12.31 -9.51 -4.65
C THR A 61 11.39 -8.29 -4.67
N SER A 62 11.93 -7.10 -4.89
CA SER A 62 11.21 -5.83 -4.73
C SER A 62 10.36 -5.49 -5.96
N ASN A 63 9.24 -4.80 -5.73
CA ASN A 63 8.50 -4.15 -6.81
C ASN A 63 9.20 -2.82 -7.12
N ILE A 64 9.68 -2.64 -8.35
CA ILE A 64 10.49 -1.51 -8.81
C ILE A 64 9.72 -0.81 -9.92
N ARG A 65 9.62 0.52 -9.88
CA ARG A 65 8.80 1.30 -10.80
C ARG A 65 9.54 2.53 -11.31
N LEU A 66 9.53 2.73 -12.63
CA LEU A 66 10.12 3.91 -13.24
C LEU A 66 9.19 5.13 -13.13
N MET A 67 9.80 6.30 -12.94
CA MET A 67 9.10 7.60 -12.85
C MET A 67 9.48 8.56 -13.98
N ASN A 68 10.54 8.25 -14.73
CA ASN A 68 11.07 9.01 -15.85
C ASN A 68 11.74 8.03 -16.85
N ASP A 69 12.04 8.53 -18.05
CA ASP A 69 13.05 7.93 -18.91
C ASP A 69 14.45 8.06 -18.26
N ILE A 70 15.31 7.05 -18.39
CA ILE A 70 16.60 6.96 -17.71
C ILE A 70 17.71 6.62 -18.71
N ASP A 71 18.74 7.45 -18.77
CA ASP A 71 19.96 7.13 -19.53
C ASP A 71 21.06 6.66 -18.58
N ILE A 72 21.46 5.38 -18.70
CA ILE A 72 22.58 4.80 -17.92
C ILE A 72 23.90 4.73 -18.72
N SER A 73 24.00 5.50 -19.81
CA SER A 73 25.23 5.61 -20.61
C SER A 73 26.47 5.89 -19.74
N GLY A 74 27.42 4.94 -19.73
CA GLY A 74 28.69 5.04 -18.99
C GLY A 74 28.67 4.45 -17.58
N PHE A 75 27.55 3.92 -17.11
CA PHE A 75 27.51 3.01 -15.96
C PHE A 75 27.88 1.59 -16.42
N ALA A 76 28.69 0.89 -15.62
CA ALA A 76 29.03 -0.51 -15.87
C ALA A 76 27.94 -1.41 -15.30
N TRP A 77 26.92 -1.71 -16.11
CA TRP A 77 25.75 -2.48 -15.69
C TRP A 77 26.07 -3.97 -15.53
N VAL A 78 25.76 -4.54 -14.37
CA VAL A 78 25.79 -5.99 -14.14
C VAL A 78 24.38 -6.56 -14.37
N PRO A 79 24.20 -7.72 -15.02
CA PRO A 79 22.87 -8.31 -15.20
C PRO A 79 22.12 -8.43 -13.86
N PHE A 80 20.96 -7.80 -13.76
CA PHE A 80 20.21 -7.71 -12.50
C PHE A 80 19.44 -9.00 -12.20
N GLY A 81 19.79 -9.66 -11.09
CA GLY A 81 19.23 -10.95 -10.67
C GLY A 81 19.70 -12.15 -11.52
N GLY A 82 19.84 -13.31 -10.90
CA GLY A 82 20.60 -14.45 -11.45
C GLY A 82 22.11 -14.25 -11.32
N ASN A 83 22.92 -15.12 -11.93
CA ASN A 83 24.37 -14.89 -12.08
C ASN A 83 25.08 -14.51 -10.76
N ASP A 84 25.29 -15.50 -9.88
CA ASP A 84 25.62 -15.36 -8.45
C ASP A 84 24.48 -14.83 -7.55
N ASN A 85 23.59 -13.97 -8.05
CA ASN A 85 22.43 -13.48 -7.31
C ASN A 85 21.18 -14.36 -7.50
N ALA A 86 20.20 -14.20 -6.60
CA ALA A 86 18.87 -14.79 -6.78
C ALA A 86 18.17 -14.22 -8.02
N ALA A 87 17.26 -14.98 -8.63
CA ALA A 87 16.48 -14.49 -9.77
C ALA A 87 15.64 -13.26 -9.36
N PHE A 88 15.43 -12.32 -10.29
CA PHE A 88 14.48 -11.25 -10.07
C PHE A 88 13.05 -11.82 -10.03
N SER A 89 12.40 -11.75 -8.86
CA SER A 89 11.09 -12.33 -8.58
C SER A 89 9.99 -11.29 -8.31
N GLY A 90 10.36 -10.01 -8.14
CA GLY A 90 9.42 -8.91 -8.00
C GLY A 90 8.79 -8.45 -9.32
N THR A 91 8.18 -7.27 -9.31
CA THR A 91 7.63 -6.61 -10.51
C THR A 91 8.51 -5.43 -10.91
N PHE A 92 9.08 -5.42 -12.12
CA PHE A 92 9.74 -4.25 -12.69
C PHE A 92 8.80 -3.58 -13.68
N ASP A 93 8.31 -2.41 -13.31
CA ASP A 93 7.25 -1.69 -14.00
C ASP A 93 7.80 -0.42 -14.68
N GLY A 94 7.94 -0.48 -16.00
CA GLY A 94 8.49 0.60 -16.81
C GLY A 94 7.54 1.78 -17.03
N ARG A 95 6.21 1.61 -16.88
CA ARG A 95 5.20 2.67 -17.09
C ARG A 95 5.27 3.38 -18.44
N GLY A 96 5.79 2.69 -19.47
CA GLY A 96 6.05 3.21 -20.80
C GLY A 96 7.41 3.92 -20.97
N HIS A 97 8.16 4.10 -19.88
CA HIS A 97 9.45 4.80 -19.89
C HIS A 97 10.55 4.03 -20.61
N PHE A 98 11.54 4.79 -21.08
CA PHE A 98 12.68 4.30 -21.85
C PHE A 98 13.96 4.29 -21.00
N ILE A 99 14.60 3.12 -20.86
CA ILE A 99 15.99 3.02 -20.40
C ILE A 99 16.92 2.97 -21.62
N THR A 100 17.86 3.89 -21.70
CA THR A 100 18.91 3.94 -22.75
C THR A 100 20.31 3.77 -22.16
N GLY A 101 21.29 3.53 -23.04
CA GLY A 101 22.69 3.45 -22.63
C GLY A 101 23.09 2.17 -21.92
N VAL A 102 22.26 1.11 -22.01
CA VAL A 102 22.54 -0.20 -21.41
C VAL A 102 23.64 -0.89 -22.23
N GLU A 103 24.90 -0.76 -21.82
CA GLU A 103 26.05 -1.43 -22.43
C GLU A 103 26.53 -2.58 -21.53
N ILE A 104 26.57 -3.80 -22.08
CA ILE A 104 27.04 -5.01 -21.39
C ILE A 104 27.94 -5.79 -22.35
N ASP A 105 29.22 -5.97 -22.03
CA ASP A 105 30.10 -6.90 -22.74
C ASP A 105 30.78 -7.87 -21.75
N SER A 106 30.39 -9.15 -21.79
CA SER A 106 30.96 -10.16 -20.89
C SER A 106 32.43 -10.45 -21.16
N ALA A 107 32.97 -10.01 -22.30
CA ALA A 107 34.39 -10.18 -22.62
C ALA A 107 35.31 -9.34 -21.70
N ASP A 108 34.79 -8.26 -21.10
CA ASP A 108 35.51 -7.38 -20.18
C ASP A 108 35.41 -7.82 -18.70
N TRP A 109 34.65 -8.88 -18.40
CA TRP A 109 34.52 -9.43 -17.04
C TRP A 109 35.73 -10.30 -16.63
N GLU A 110 35.99 -10.38 -15.32
CA GLU A 110 37.18 -11.09 -14.78
C GLU A 110 37.14 -12.60 -15.03
N ASP A 111 35.95 -13.23 -14.99
CA ASP A 111 35.68 -14.54 -15.59
C ASP A 111 34.42 -14.49 -16.49
N PRO A 112 34.57 -14.36 -17.82
CA PRO A 112 33.47 -14.35 -18.77
C PRO A 112 32.59 -15.61 -18.77
N LYS A 113 32.99 -16.68 -18.07
CA LYS A 113 32.25 -17.96 -17.99
C LYS A 113 31.40 -18.10 -16.74
N GLN A 114 31.56 -17.23 -15.75
CA GLN A 114 30.78 -17.25 -14.52
C GLN A 114 29.32 -16.85 -14.75
N TYR A 115 29.06 -16.13 -15.85
CA TYR A 115 27.82 -15.42 -16.11
C TYR A 115 27.11 -15.96 -17.35
N GLU A 116 26.46 -17.10 -17.18
CA GLU A 116 25.75 -17.83 -18.24
C GLU A 116 24.56 -17.06 -18.83
N ASN A 117 23.84 -16.27 -18.02
CA ASN A 117 22.56 -15.64 -18.42
C ASN A 117 22.71 -14.11 -18.47
N VAL A 118 22.68 -13.50 -19.66
CA VAL A 118 23.05 -12.10 -19.84
C VAL A 118 21.94 -11.29 -20.53
N GLY A 119 21.71 -10.09 -20.00
CA GLY A 119 20.73 -9.11 -20.42
C GLY A 119 20.65 -8.00 -19.39
N PHE A 120 19.69 -7.09 -19.50
CA PHE A 120 19.43 -6.10 -18.43
C PHE A 120 19.16 -6.82 -17.08
N PHE A 121 18.40 -7.92 -17.11
CA PHE A 121 18.32 -8.93 -16.06
C PHE A 121 19.13 -10.19 -16.42
N GLY A 122 19.74 -10.88 -15.46
CA GLY A 122 20.34 -12.20 -15.72
C GLY A 122 19.28 -13.30 -15.81
N LYS A 123 18.54 -13.53 -14.72
CA LYS A 123 17.41 -14.46 -14.61
C LYS A 123 16.17 -13.77 -14.01
N VAL A 124 15.01 -13.96 -14.63
CA VAL A 124 13.70 -13.47 -14.15
C VAL A 124 12.76 -14.64 -13.85
N THR A 125 12.09 -14.58 -12.70
CA THR A 125 10.90 -15.39 -12.35
C THR A 125 9.68 -14.54 -11.99
N GLY A 126 9.86 -13.23 -11.80
CA GLY A 126 8.81 -12.25 -11.56
C GLY A 126 8.22 -11.68 -12.85
N THR A 127 7.79 -10.42 -12.81
CA THR A 127 7.20 -9.73 -13.97
C THR A 127 8.07 -8.55 -14.40
N VAL A 128 8.40 -8.45 -15.67
CA VAL A 128 8.92 -7.23 -16.30
C VAL A 128 7.83 -6.70 -17.22
N GLN A 129 7.42 -5.46 -17.06
CA GLN A 129 6.30 -4.91 -17.83
C GLN A 129 6.51 -3.47 -18.27
N GLN A 130 5.83 -3.10 -19.36
CA GLN A 130 5.66 -1.72 -19.82
C GLN A 130 6.99 -0.97 -20.04
N LEU A 131 8.05 -1.68 -20.43
CA LEU A 131 9.41 -1.17 -20.44
C LEU A 131 9.95 -1.02 -21.87
N ARG A 132 10.57 0.11 -22.18
CA ARG A 132 11.36 0.26 -23.40
C ARG A 132 12.84 0.18 -23.02
N LEU A 133 13.64 -0.60 -23.76
CA LEU A 133 15.09 -0.76 -23.55
C LEU A 133 15.89 -0.47 -24.83
N GLY A 134 16.92 0.35 -24.71
CA GLY A 134 17.93 0.60 -25.75
C GLY A 134 19.25 0.00 -25.33
N VAL A 135 19.61 -1.16 -25.90
CA VAL A 135 20.66 -2.03 -25.36
C VAL A 135 21.79 -2.33 -26.36
N GLN A 136 23.00 -2.52 -25.84
CA GLN A 136 24.14 -3.11 -26.52
C GLN A 136 24.64 -4.26 -25.64
N VAL A 137 24.12 -5.47 -25.87
CA VAL A 137 24.44 -6.66 -25.06
C VAL A 137 25.30 -7.63 -25.86
N SER A 138 26.44 -8.00 -25.30
CA SER A 138 27.37 -9.03 -25.77
C SER A 138 27.72 -9.93 -24.60
N GLY A 139 27.45 -11.23 -24.68
CA GLY A 139 27.96 -12.17 -23.66
C GLY A 139 27.03 -13.26 -23.18
N GLY A 140 27.56 -14.18 -22.38
CA GLY A 140 26.85 -15.33 -21.83
C GLY A 140 26.51 -16.43 -22.85
N ALA A 141 25.92 -17.50 -22.33
CA ALA A 141 25.39 -18.63 -23.11
C ALA A 141 23.91 -18.45 -23.44
N ASN A 142 23.12 -17.86 -22.53
CA ASN A 142 21.75 -17.42 -22.78
C ASN A 142 21.72 -15.88 -22.77
N THR A 143 21.49 -15.26 -23.93
CA THR A 143 21.54 -13.79 -24.06
C THR A 143 20.25 -13.21 -24.59
N GLY A 144 19.69 -12.23 -23.88
CA GLY A 144 18.54 -11.45 -24.30
C GLY A 144 18.72 -9.95 -24.02
N GLY A 145 17.93 -9.11 -24.67
CA GLY A 145 17.94 -7.68 -24.39
C GLY A 145 17.33 -7.35 -23.01
N VAL A 146 16.19 -7.98 -22.68
CA VAL A 146 15.59 -7.91 -21.34
C VAL A 146 16.29 -8.89 -20.41
N THR A 147 16.33 -10.19 -20.75
CA THR A 147 16.92 -11.18 -19.86
C THR A 147 17.56 -12.37 -20.56
N GLY A 148 18.60 -12.95 -19.96
CA GLY A 148 19.17 -14.21 -20.40
C GLY A 148 18.20 -15.38 -20.24
N LEU A 149 17.54 -15.49 -19.08
CA LEU A 149 16.63 -16.61 -18.75
C LEU A 149 15.33 -16.14 -18.07
N LEU A 150 14.19 -16.44 -18.70
CA LEU A 150 12.85 -16.24 -18.14
C LEU A 150 12.25 -17.60 -17.74
N THR A 151 11.92 -17.82 -16.46
CA THR A 151 11.39 -19.11 -16.03
C THR A 151 10.44 -19.05 -14.83
N ASP A 152 9.93 -20.20 -14.39
CA ASP A 152 9.28 -20.42 -13.10
C ASP A 152 8.02 -19.56 -12.86
N GLY A 153 7.25 -19.29 -13.92
CA GLY A 153 6.06 -18.42 -13.92
C GLY A 153 6.30 -17.01 -14.44
N GLY A 154 7.55 -16.65 -14.75
CA GLY A 154 7.95 -15.30 -15.12
C GLY A 154 7.24 -14.73 -16.35
N LYS A 155 7.04 -13.41 -16.36
CA LYS A 155 6.27 -12.69 -17.38
C LYS A 155 7.05 -11.52 -17.98
N ILE A 156 6.92 -11.34 -19.29
CA ILE A 156 7.31 -10.10 -19.99
C ILE A 156 6.09 -9.57 -20.75
N LEU A 157 5.64 -8.36 -20.38
CA LEU A 157 4.40 -7.76 -20.89
C LEU A 157 4.69 -6.36 -21.45
N TYR A 158 4.06 -5.95 -22.56
CA TYR A 158 4.16 -4.56 -23.06
C TYR A 158 5.60 -4.02 -23.19
N THR A 159 6.57 -4.88 -23.53
CA THR A 159 8.00 -4.55 -23.45
C THR A 159 8.63 -4.48 -24.83
N GLN A 160 9.47 -3.47 -25.08
CA GLN A 160 10.11 -3.21 -26.39
C GLN A 160 11.63 -3.13 -26.24
N VAL A 161 12.38 -3.84 -27.10
CA VAL A 161 13.85 -3.74 -27.15
C VAL A 161 14.33 -3.20 -28.48
N THR A 162 15.32 -2.32 -28.43
CA THR A 162 16.07 -1.78 -29.58
C THR A 162 17.58 -1.89 -29.34
N GLY A 163 18.38 -1.78 -30.41
CA GLY A 163 19.85 -1.84 -30.33
C GLY A 163 20.42 -3.16 -30.85
N SER A 164 21.25 -3.87 -30.07
CA SER A 164 21.86 -5.13 -30.49
C SER A 164 22.09 -6.12 -29.36
N VAL A 165 21.93 -7.41 -29.65
CA VAL A 165 22.16 -8.53 -28.72
C VAL A 165 23.02 -9.60 -29.39
N ALA A 166 24.08 -10.06 -28.72
CA ALA A 166 25.01 -11.07 -29.23
C ALA A 166 25.48 -12.04 -28.14
N THR A 167 25.67 -13.33 -28.45
CA THR A 167 26.46 -14.23 -27.57
C THR A 167 27.95 -14.06 -27.85
N ALA A 168 28.76 -14.06 -26.79
CA ALA A 168 30.23 -14.12 -26.89
C ALA A 168 30.71 -15.58 -26.91
N SER A 169 31.99 -15.81 -27.23
CA SER A 169 32.60 -17.15 -27.19
C SER A 169 32.90 -17.61 -25.75
N VAL A 170 31.87 -17.85 -24.95
CA VAL A 170 31.99 -18.64 -23.71
C VAL A 170 32.16 -20.12 -24.06
N SER A 171 32.80 -20.91 -23.20
CA SER A 171 33.34 -22.23 -23.59
C SER A 171 32.31 -23.37 -23.56
N GLU A 172 31.11 -23.12 -24.08
CA GLU A 172 29.95 -23.99 -23.92
C GLU A 172 29.54 -24.73 -25.21
N ASN A 173 28.71 -25.76 -25.03
CA ASN A 173 28.21 -26.56 -26.15
C ASN A 173 26.98 -25.96 -26.82
N THR A 174 26.25 -25.05 -26.18
CA THR A 174 25.04 -24.45 -26.75
C THR A 174 25.01 -22.97 -26.44
N HIS A 175 24.83 -22.12 -27.45
CA HIS A 175 24.54 -20.70 -27.28
C HIS A 175 23.12 -20.39 -27.74
N VAL A 176 22.44 -19.53 -26.98
CA VAL A 176 21.04 -19.17 -27.15
C VAL A 176 20.94 -17.65 -27.14
N THR A 177 20.47 -17.05 -28.23
CA THR A 177 20.42 -15.58 -28.39
C THR A 177 19.04 -15.15 -28.87
N GLY A 178 18.38 -14.24 -28.17
CA GLY A 178 17.14 -13.61 -28.63
C GLY A 178 17.17 -12.10 -28.51
N GLY A 179 16.44 -11.40 -29.36
CA GLY A 179 16.37 -9.92 -29.28
C GLY A 179 15.64 -9.41 -28.04
N LEU A 180 14.79 -10.22 -27.40
CA LEU A 180 14.08 -9.93 -26.15
C LEU A 180 14.60 -10.81 -25.01
N VAL A 181 14.61 -12.14 -25.20
CA VAL A 181 15.01 -13.13 -24.19
C VAL A 181 15.95 -14.18 -24.78
N GLY A 182 16.96 -14.60 -24.04
CA GLY A 182 17.78 -15.77 -24.42
C GLY A 182 16.94 -17.05 -24.43
N ALA A 183 16.69 -17.63 -23.26
CA ALA A 183 15.91 -18.85 -23.08
C ALA A 183 14.64 -18.61 -22.23
N THR A 184 13.55 -19.31 -22.56
CA THR A 184 12.30 -19.30 -21.78
C THR A 184 11.86 -20.72 -21.39
N ALA A 185 11.25 -20.86 -20.21
CA ALA A 185 10.51 -22.06 -19.80
C ALA A 185 9.40 -21.69 -18.81
N ASN A 186 8.26 -22.40 -18.77
CA ASN A 186 7.11 -22.13 -17.89
C ASN A 186 6.77 -20.63 -17.71
N SER A 187 6.75 -19.85 -18.80
CA SER A 187 6.69 -18.38 -18.76
C SER A 187 5.78 -17.79 -19.84
N THR A 188 5.47 -16.50 -19.73
CA THR A 188 4.60 -15.76 -20.66
C THR A 188 5.31 -14.54 -21.23
N ILE A 189 5.28 -14.38 -22.55
CA ILE A 189 5.65 -13.15 -23.25
C ILE A 189 4.42 -12.69 -24.02
N SER A 190 3.88 -11.52 -23.68
CA SER A 190 2.67 -10.98 -24.31
C SER A 190 2.88 -9.54 -24.72
N GLN A 191 2.33 -9.15 -25.88
CA GLN A 191 2.31 -7.77 -26.38
C GLN A 191 3.72 -7.12 -26.34
N SER A 192 4.74 -7.85 -26.76
CA SER A 192 6.15 -7.44 -26.63
C SER A 192 6.90 -7.55 -27.96
N SER A 193 8.00 -6.81 -28.11
CA SER A 193 8.72 -6.76 -29.38
C SER A 193 10.22 -6.56 -29.26
N SER A 194 10.94 -6.94 -30.32
CA SER A 194 12.34 -6.57 -30.49
C SER A 194 12.67 -6.12 -31.92
N ALA A 195 13.24 -4.92 -32.01
CA ALA A 195 13.90 -4.39 -33.19
C ALA A 195 15.44 -4.49 -33.09
N ALA A 196 15.97 -5.16 -32.07
CA ALA A 196 17.42 -5.29 -31.88
C ALA A 196 18.04 -6.23 -32.92
N SER A 197 19.21 -5.88 -33.46
CA SER A 197 19.96 -6.80 -34.31
C SER A 197 20.54 -7.94 -33.46
N VAL A 198 20.21 -9.18 -33.82
CA VAL A 198 20.59 -10.38 -33.04
C VAL A 198 21.76 -11.09 -33.74
N MET A 199 22.81 -11.44 -33.00
CA MET A 199 23.99 -12.10 -33.53
C MET A 199 24.33 -13.37 -32.74
N GLY A 200 24.08 -14.55 -33.30
CA GLY A 200 24.54 -15.80 -32.71
C GLY A 200 26.05 -15.95 -32.84
N GLY A 201 26.73 -16.23 -31.72
CA GLY A 201 28.20 -16.37 -31.60
C GLY A 201 28.74 -17.72 -32.09
N TYR A 202 29.51 -18.42 -31.24
CA TYR A 202 30.20 -19.66 -31.61
C TYR A 202 30.09 -20.78 -30.56
N ALA A 203 29.28 -21.81 -30.81
CA ALA A 203 29.16 -23.01 -29.97
C ALA A 203 28.83 -24.27 -30.80
N SER A 204 28.80 -25.45 -30.16
CA SER A 204 28.47 -26.72 -30.83
C SER A 204 27.04 -26.72 -31.42
N ASN A 205 26.11 -26.11 -30.69
CA ASN A 205 24.73 -25.80 -31.11
C ASN A 205 24.49 -24.29 -30.94
N ILE A 206 23.75 -23.66 -31.85
CA ILE A 206 23.39 -22.23 -31.76
C ILE A 206 21.91 -22.06 -32.07
N TYR A 207 21.16 -21.48 -31.13
CA TYR A 207 19.74 -21.17 -31.28
C TYR A 207 19.57 -19.66 -31.26
N THR A 208 19.03 -19.09 -32.34
CA THR A 208 18.95 -17.64 -32.51
C THR A 208 17.57 -17.22 -32.99
N GLY A 209 16.88 -16.38 -32.21
CA GLY A 209 15.58 -15.83 -32.57
C GLY A 209 15.58 -14.32 -32.62
N GLY A 210 14.74 -13.72 -33.47
CA GLY A 210 14.55 -12.26 -33.44
C GLY A 210 13.90 -11.80 -32.13
N LEU A 211 13.05 -12.65 -31.52
CA LEU A 211 12.43 -12.39 -30.22
C LEU A 211 13.07 -13.26 -29.11
N VAL A 212 13.07 -14.59 -29.27
CA VAL A 212 13.54 -15.54 -28.24
C VAL A 212 14.51 -16.55 -28.83
N GLY A 213 15.67 -16.78 -28.21
CA GLY A 213 16.62 -17.77 -28.71
C GLY A 213 16.09 -19.20 -28.63
N SER A 214 15.57 -19.60 -27.46
CA SER A 214 14.99 -20.93 -27.21
C SER A 214 13.74 -20.85 -26.33
N GLN A 215 12.65 -21.48 -26.74
CA GLN A 215 11.39 -21.55 -26.00
C GLN A 215 11.08 -22.98 -25.52
N GLY A 216 10.88 -23.13 -24.21
CA GLY A 216 10.28 -24.30 -23.57
C GLY A 216 8.76 -24.19 -23.45
N ALA A 217 8.17 -24.88 -22.47
CA ALA A 217 6.75 -24.70 -22.13
C ALA A 217 6.45 -23.22 -21.81
N GLY A 218 5.23 -22.75 -22.10
CA GLY A 218 4.86 -21.33 -21.95
C GLY A 218 4.23 -20.75 -23.22
N LEU A 219 3.88 -19.46 -23.15
CA LEU A 219 3.16 -18.74 -24.21
C LEU A 219 3.97 -17.54 -24.70
N ILE A 220 4.07 -17.39 -26.02
CA ILE A 220 4.39 -16.13 -26.68
C ILE A 220 3.16 -15.72 -27.46
N GLU A 221 2.57 -14.55 -27.17
CA GLU A 221 1.40 -14.06 -27.88
C GLU A 221 1.53 -12.60 -28.28
N ASN A 222 0.81 -12.18 -29.33
CA ASN A 222 0.68 -10.78 -29.72
C ASN A 222 2.03 -10.05 -29.86
N SER A 223 3.08 -10.74 -30.31
CA SER A 223 4.46 -10.28 -30.19
C SER A 223 5.20 -10.30 -31.53
N TYR A 224 6.23 -9.48 -31.69
CA TYR A 224 6.88 -9.34 -33.00
C TYR A 224 8.38 -9.03 -32.98
N ALA A 225 9.07 -9.42 -34.06
CA ALA A 225 10.48 -9.12 -34.26
C ALA A 225 10.77 -8.53 -35.65
N THR A 226 11.40 -7.36 -35.66
CA THR A 226 11.84 -6.63 -36.88
C THR A 226 13.37 -6.53 -37.00
N GLY A 227 14.10 -6.86 -35.93
CA GLY A 227 15.56 -6.85 -35.90
C GLY A 227 16.18 -7.92 -36.81
N ALA A 228 17.26 -7.56 -37.52
CA ALA A 228 17.97 -8.50 -38.38
C ALA A 228 18.78 -9.52 -37.57
N ILE A 229 18.71 -10.79 -37.97
CA ILE A 229 19.46 -11.91 -37.40
C ILE A 229 20.69 -12.19 -38.27
N GLY A 230 21.86 -12.24 -37.61
CA GLY A 230 23.13 -12.70 -38.14
C GLY A 230 23.70 -13.87 -37.34
N LEU A 231 24.67 -14.56 -37.94
CA LEU A 231 25.45 -15.62 -37.30
C LEU A 231 26.94 -15.38 -37.59
N GLN A 232 27.78 -15.52 -36.57
CA GLN A 232 29.23 -15.39 -36.71
C GLN A 232 29.82 -16.63 -37.42
N SER A 233 30.81 -16.43 -38.28
CA SER A 233 31.28 -17.45 -39.25
C SER A 233 32.45 -18.28 -38.73
N SER A 234 32.23 -19.57 -38.43
CA SER A 234 33.31 -20.54 -38.17
C SER A 234 33.20 -21.77 -39.08
N ALA A 235 34.35 -22.40 -39.36
CA ALA A 235 34.40 -23.60 -40.19
C ALA A 235 34.31 -24.86 -39.30
N GLY A 236 33.18 -25.57 -39.35
CA GLY A 236 32.99 -26.82 -38.61
C GLY A 236 31.63 -27.46 -38.82
N MET A 237 31.40 -28.59 -38.14
CA MET A 237 30.14 -29.33 -38.18
C MET A 237 29.31 -28.94 -36.95
N TYR A 238 28.40 -28.00 -37.15
CA TYR A 238 27.66 -27.31 -36.09
C TYR A 238 26.16 -27.31 -36.41
N VAL A 239 25.32 -27.31 -35.37
CA VAL A 239 23.86 -27.21 -35.50
C VAL A 239 23.46 -25.75 -35.30
N TYR A 240 22.81 -25.14 -36.29
CA TYR A 240 22.33 -23.76 -36.18
C TYR A 240 20.83 -23.72 -36.46
N TYR A 241 20.04 -23.27 -35.49
CA TYR A 241 18.61 -23.07 -35.62
C TYR A 241 18.31 -21.57 -35.52
N SER A 242 17.87 -20.95 -36.62
CA SER A 242 17.45 -19.55 -36.61
C SER A 242 16.03 -19.38 -37.10
N GLY A 243 15.22 -18.64 -36.35
CA GLY A 243 13.86 -18.30 -36.72
C GLY A 243 13.60 -16.81 -36.51
N GLY A 244 12.77 -16.21 -37.36
CA GLY A 244 12.44 -14.78 -37.25
C GLY A 244 11.85 -14.40 -35.88
N LEU A 245 11.06 -15.29 -35.25
CA LEU A 245 10.66 -15.17 -33.84
C LEU A 245 11.56 -15.99 -32.92
N VAL A 246 11.65 -17.31 -33.14
CA VAL A 246 12.28 -18.25 -32.20
C VAL A 246 13.27 -19.20 -32.87
N GLY A 247 14.47 -19.37 -32.30
CA GLY A 247 15.47 -20.31 -32.80
C GLY A 247 15.04 -21.77 -32.66
N PHE A 248 14.85 -22.21 -31.42
CA PHE A 248 14.42 -23.57 -31.05
C PHE A 248 13.17 -23.53 -30.15
N MET A 249 12.20 -24.43 -30.37
CA MET A 249 10.95 -24.43 -29.60
C MET A 249 10.51 -25.85 -29.22
N ILE A 250 10.08 -26.07 -27.97
CA ILE A 250 9.54 -27.35 -27.48
C ILE A 250 8.49 -27.12 -26.38
N TYR A 251 7.38 -27.87 -26.37
CA TYR A 251 6.27 -27.76 -25.39
C TYR A 251 5.55 -26.40 -25.22
N GLY A 252 5.99 -25.34 -25.89
CA GLY A 252 5.38 -24.00 -25.81
C GLY A 252 4.29 -23.74 -26.86
N THR A 253 3.70 -22.54 -26.81
CA THR A 253 2.81 -22.01 -27.85
C THR A 253 3.30 -20.64 -28.33
N ILE A 254 3.17 -20.37 -29.63
CA ILE A 254 3.27 -19.03 -30.23
C ILE A 254 1.92 -18.71 -30.88
N GLU A 255 1.33 -17.56 -30.58
CA GLU A 255 0.02 -17.14 -31.10
C GLU A 255 0.02 -15.68 -31.55
N GLU A 256 -0.73 -15.35 -32.61
CA GLU A 256 -0.92 -13.98 -33.13
C GLU A 256 0.38 -13.16 -33.20
N SER A 257 1.48 -13.76 -33.66
CA SER A 257 2.82 -13.15 -33.62
C SER A 257 3.46 -13.12 -35.00
N TYR A 258 4.39 -12.19 -35.25
CA TYR A 258 5.03 -12.09 -36.57
C TYR A 258 6.51 -11.67 -36.60
N ALA A 259 7.20 -12.07 -37.66
CA ALA A 259 8.58 -11.65 -37.94
C ALA A 259 8.71 -10.91 -39.27
N ALA A 260 9.52 -9.86 -39.28
CA ALA A 260 9.89 -9.11 -40.49
C ALA A 260 11.38 -8.70 -40.52
N GLY A 261 12.20 -9.21 -39.60
CA GLY A 261 13.65 -9.04 -39.62
C GLY A 261 14.34 -10.06 -40.53
N LYS A 262 15.40 -9.65 -41.24
CA LYS A 262 16.20 -10.55 -42.09
C LYS A 262 16.73 -11.75 -41.29
N VAL A 263 16.53 -12.97 -41.76
CA VAL A 263 17.05 -14.19 -41.12
C VAL A 263 18.25 -14.72 -41.90
N SER A 264 19.47 -14.37 -41.49
CA SER A 264 20.68 -14.79 -42.22
C SER A 264 21.15 -16.17 -41.77
N GLY A 265 21.07 -17.16 -42.65
CA GLY A 265 21.83 -18.39 -42.49
C GLY A 265 23.33 -18.09 -42.54
N GLY A 266 24.09 -18.58 -41.55
CA GLY A 266 25.54 -18.56 -41.56
C GLY A 266 26.11 -19.37 -42.75
N PRO A 267 27.44 -19.37 -42.97
CA PRO A 267 28.04 -19.94 -44.17
C PRO A 267 27.93 -21.47 -44.28
N GLY A 268 26.77 -21.95 -44.73
CA GLY A 268 26.61 -23.15 -45.57
C GLY A 268 26.96 -24.50 -44.95
N GLY A 269 26.90 -24.65 -43.63
CA GLY A 269 26.98 -25.97 -43.00
C GLY A 269 25.72 -26.81 -43.29
N PRO A 270 25.82 -28.13 -43.53
CA PRO A 270 24.64 -28.99 -43.79
C PRO A 270 23.72 -29.18 -42.56
N GLY A 271 24.05 -28.57 -41.41
CA GLY A 271 23.24 -28.55 -40.19
C GLY A 271 22.70 -27.15 -39.82
N SER A 272 22.85 -26.16 -40.71
CA SER A 272 22.20 -24.84 -40.55
C SER A 272 20.79 -24.88 -41.12
N ILE A 273 19.78 -24.60 -40.30
CA ILE A 273 18.39 -24.41 -40.73
C ILE A 273 17.87 -23.04 -40.30
N VAL A 274 17.19 -22.38 -41.23
CA VAL A 274 16.68 -21.01 -41.09
C VAL A 274 15.24 -20.93 -41.57
N ALA A 275 14.41 -20.17 -40.86
CA ALA A 275 12.97 -20.07 -41.11
C ALA A 275 12.40 -18.70 -40.77
N GLY A 276 11.24 -18.39 -41.34
CA GLY A 276 10.54 -17.12 -41.13
C GLY A 276 10.01 -16.94 -39.72
N VAL A 277 9.57 -18.00 -39.02
CA VAL A 277 8.98 -17.92 -37.67
C VAL A 277 9.81 -18.72 -36.65
N VAL A 278 9.92 -20.04 -36.83
CA VAL A 278 10.62 -20.94 -35.90
C VAL A 278 11.66 -21.77 -36.64
N GLY A 279 12.93 -21.74 -36.23
CA GLY A 279 13.99 -22.53 -36.85
C GLY A 279 13.72 -24.05 -36.76
N GLN A 280 13.64 -24.56 -35.53
CA GLN A 280 13.31 -25.95 -35.22
C GLN A 280 12.09 -26.04 -34.30
N LEU A 281 11.02 -26.69 -34.78
CA LEU A 281 9.84 -27.01 -33.98
C LEU A 281 9.96 -28.42 -33.38
N GLY A 282 9.92 -28.51 -32.06
CA GLY A 282 10.00 -29.74 -31.26
C GLY A 282 8.64 -30.35 -30.95
N SER A 283 8.66 -31.48 -30.25
CA SER A 283 7.44 -32.18 -29.82
C SER A 283 6.58 -31.33 -28.88
N GLY A 284 5.26 -31.38 -29.06
CA GLY A 284 4.29 -30.71 -28.20
C GLY A 284 4.29 -29.17 -28.29
N ALA A 285 4.99 -28.59 -29.27
CA ALA A 285 4.95 -27.16 -29.54
C ALA A 285 3.84 -26.80 -30.54
N GLY A 286 3.19 -25.64 -30.35
CA GLY A 286 2.14 -25.13 -31.23
C GLY A 286 2.45 -23.74 -31.77
N ILE A 287 2.23 -23.50 -33.06
CA ILE A 287 2.17 -22.15 -33.64
C ILE A 287 0.76 -21.94 -34.19
N LEU A 288 0.12 -20.84 -33.79
CA LEU A 288 -1.25 -20.48 -34.16
C LEU A 288 -1.25 -19.09 -34.81
N ARG A 289 -1.98 -18.95 -35.94
CA ARG A 289 -2.28 -17.66 -36.58
C ARG A 289 -1.08 -16.68 -36.65
N SER A 290 0.12 -17.18 -36.97
CA SER A 290 1.36 -16.41 -36.91
C SER A 290 1.99 -16.26 -38.29
N HIS A 291 2.68 -15.14 -38.52
CA HIS A 291 3.04 -14.69 -39.87
C HIS A 291 4.51 -14.32 -40.01
N PHE A 292 5.02 -14.30 -41.24
CA PHE A 292 6.33 -13.72 -41.54
C PHE A 292 6.38 -13.07 -42.92
N ASP A 293 7.22 -12.05 -43.04
CA ASP A 293 7.52 -11.41 -44.32
C ASP A 293 8.58 -12.22 -45.07
N SER A 294 8.16 -12.91 -46.14
CA SER A 294 9.02 -13.74 -46.98
C SER A 294 10.07 -12.96 -47.79
N GLU A 295 9.85 -11.67 -48.03
CA GLU A 295 10.77 -10.81 -48.77
C GLU A 295 11.83 -10.22 -47.83
N SER A 296 11.43 -9.69 -46.67
CA SER A 296 12.35 -9.07 -45.72
C SER A 296 13.13 -10.08 -44.86
N THR A 297 12.51 -11.21 -44.49
CA THR A 297 13.21 -12.32 -43.81
C THR A 297 14.14 -13.09 -44.74
N GLU A 298 13.94 -12.95 -46.07
CA GLU A 298 14.54 -13.77 -47.15
C GLU A 298 14.21 -15.28 -47.05
N GLN A 299 13.14 -15.65 -46.34
CA GLN A 299 12.73 -17.05 -46.12
C GLN A 299 11.50 -17.46 -46.94
N SER A 300 11.44 -18.73 -47.33
CA SER A 300 10.28 -19.31 -48.04
C SER A 300 9.41 -20.25 -47.19
N VAL A 301 9.77 -20.47 -45.93
CA VAL A 301 9.06 -21.37 -45.00
C VAL A 301 8.99 -20.77 -43.60
N GLY A 302 7.85 -20.93 -42.93
CA GLY A 302 7.68 -20.48 -41.54
C GLY A 302 8.43 -21.35 -40.52
N ILE A 303 8.63 -22.63 -40.85
CA ILE A 303 9.42 -23.60 -40.08
C ILE A 303 10.35 -24.36 -41.03
N ALA A 304 11.61 -24.59 -40.62
CA ALA A 304 12.57 -25.36 -41.42
C ALA A 304 12.65 -26.85 -41.06
N SER A 305 12.31 -27.23 -39.82
CA SER A 305 12.30 -28.62 -39.37
C SER A 305 11.29 -28.82 -38.23
N GLU A 306 10.57 -29.95 -38.26
CA GLU A 306 9.50 -30.29 -37.33
C GLU A 306 9.65 -31.73 -36.82
N SER A 307 9.49 -31.92 -35.50
CA SER A 307 9.60 -33.23 -34.83
C SER A 307 8.44 -33.53 -33.87
N GLY A 308 7.21 -33.22 -34.31
CA GLY A 308 5.98 -33.54 -33.57
C GLY A 308 5.27 -32.33 -32.95
N GLY A 309 5.35 -31.17 -33.59
CA GLY A 309 4.56 -29.99 -33.23
C GLY A 309 3.28 -29.88 -34.05
N THR A 310 2.69 -28.68 -34.04
CA THR A 310 1.64 -28.23 -34.97
C THR A 310 1.88 -26.77 -35.32
N ALA A 311 1.55 -26.34 -36.54
CA ALA A 311 1.91 -24.99 -36.97
C ALA A 311 1.02 -24.33 -38.03
N GLU A 312 0.65 -23.09 -37.74
CA GLU A 312 0.07 -22.10 -38.64
C GLU A 312 1.02 -20.90 -38.76
N ALA A 313 2.10 -21.09 -39.54
CA ALA A 313 3.17 -20.12 -39.75
C ALA A 313 3.19 -19.65 -41.22
N ALA A 314 2.40 -18.62 -41.55
CA ALA A 314 2.13 -18.19 -42.92
C ALA A 314 3.12 -17.12 -43.43
N GLY A 315 3.61 -17.30 -44.66
CA GLY A 315 4.54 -16.37 -45.31
C GLY A 315 3.82 -15.47 -46.31
N HIS A 316 4.13 -14.17 -46.28
CA HIS A 316 3.52 -13.15 -47.12
C HIS A 316 4.59 -12.20 -47.70
N SER A 317 4.27 -11.44 -48.75
CA SER A 317 5.14 -10.34 -49.23
C SER A 317 5.12 -9.13 -48.30
N THR A 318 6.10 -8.23 -48.40
CA THR A 318 6.11 -6.98 -47.60
C THR A 318 4.87 -6.14 -47.84
N ALA A 319 4.34 -6.15 -49.07
CA ALA A 319 3.11 -5.44 -49.41
C ALA A 319 1.85 -6.02 -48.74
N GLU A 320 1.77 -7.35 -48.62
CA GLU A 320 0.67 -8.05 -47.94
C GLU A 320 0.76 -7.91 -46.42
N MET A 321 1.97 -7.98 -45.84
CA MET A 321 2.20 -7.74 -44.41
C MET A 321 1.82 -6.32 -43.95
N ALA A 322 1.64 -5.37 -44.87
CA ALA A 322 1.11 -4.04 -44.59
C ALA A 322 -0.43 -3.93 -44.73
N GLN A 323 -1.16 -5.04 -44.87
CA GLN A 323 -2.63 -5.08 -44.94
C GLN A 323 -3.20 -5.88 -43.76
N SER A 324 -4.23 -5.37 -43.09
CA SER A 324 -4.87 -6.06 -41.95
C SER A 324 -5.58 -7.36 -42.34
N GLU A 325 -6.04 -7.46 -43.59
CA GLU A 325 -6.73 -8.63 -44.15
C GLU A 325 -5.84 -9.88 -44.22
N THR A 326 -4.52 -9.72 -44.19
CA THR A 326 -3.53 -10.80 -44.12
C THR A 326 -3.60 -11.58 -42.82
N TYR A 327 -3.97 -10.89 -41.74
CA TYR A 327 -3.90 -11.35 -40.35
C TYR A 327 -5.27 -11.86 -39.87
N ALA A 328 -5.76 -12.89 -40.56
CA ALA A 328 -7.11 -13.40 -40.34
C ALA A 328 -7.32 -13.88 -38.88
N GLY A 329 -8.23 -13.19 -38.18
CA GLY A 329 -8.56 -13.47 -36.78
C GLY A 329 -7.78 -12.67 -35.75
N TRP A 330 -6.85 -11.78 -36.15
CA TRP A 330 -6.20 -10.85 -35.23
C TRP A 330 -7.11 -9.70 -34.83
N ASP A 331 -6.96 -9.18 -33.60
CA ASP A 331 -7.73 -8.04 -33.11
C ASP A 331 -7.08 -6.69 -33.45
N PHE A 332 -7.49 -6.08 -34.57
CA PHE A 332 -7.11 -4.70 -34.95
C PHE A 332 -7.95 -3.60 -34.28
N VAL A 333 -8.92 -3.96 -33.42
CA VAL A 333 -9.71 -3.01 -32.64
C VAL A 333 -9.00 -2.70 -31.33
N ASN A 334 -8.47 -3.72 -30.64
CA ASN A 334 -7.92 -3.59 -29.29
C ASN A 334 -6.41 -3.88 -29.20
N THR A 335 -5.86 -4.77 -30.03
CA THR A 335 -4.45 -5.22 -29.89
C THR A 335 -3.52 -4.58 -30.94
N TRP A 336 -3.93 -4.60 -32.21
CA TRP A 336 -3.07 -4.26 -33.35
C TRP A 336 -3.53 -3.01 -34.11
N ALA A 337 -2.57 -2.29 -34.71
CA ALA A 337 -2.81 -1.23 -35.68
C ALA A 337 -1.78 -1.30 -36.80
N ILE A 338 -2.07 -0.69 -37.96
CA ILE A 338 -1.15 -0.56 -39.09
C ILE A 338 -1.15 0.91 -39.52
N HIS A 339 0.03 1.49 -39.64
CA HIS A 339 0.19 2.85 -40.18
C HIS A 339 1.50 2.95 -40.99
N PRO A 340 1.50 3.48 -42.25
CA PRO A 340 2.67 3.47 -43.11
C PRO A 340 3.93 4.19 -42.58
N ALA A 341 3.79 5.04 -41.56
CA ALA A 341 4.90 5.75 -40.92
C ALA A 341 5.34 5.17 -39.57
N VAL A 342 4.65 4.15 -39.05
CA VAL A 342 4.96 3.47 -37.78
C VAL A 342 5.45 2.05 -38.08
N ASN A 343 6.45 1.57 -37.34
CA ASN A 343 6.98 0.20 -37.45
C ASN A 343 7.24 -0.29 -38.90
N GLY A 344 7.71 0.60 -39.79
CA GLY A 344 7.96 0.27 -41.20
C GLY A 344 6.71 -0.01 -42.06
N GLY A 345 5.50 0.21 -41.54
CA GLY A 345 4.23 -0.15 -42.19
C GLY A 345 3.70 -1.53 -41.83
N TYR A 346 4.41 -2.30 -41.00
CA TYR A 346 3.92 -3.56 -40.42
C TYR A 346 2.90 -3.31 -39.28
N PRO A 347 2.17 -4.34 -38.82
CA PRO A 347 1.37 -4.24 -37.60
C PRO A 347 2.23 -3.80 -36.42
N TYR A 348 1.67 -2.98 -35.56
CA TYR A 348 2.28 -2.58 -34.31
C TYR A 348 1.19 -2.58 -33.22
N LEU A 349 1.62 -2.60 -31.97
CA LEU A 349 0.70 -2.70 -30.85
C LEU A 349 -0.02 -1.36 -30.63
N ARG A 350 -1.33 -1.41 -30.39
CA ARG A 350 -2.13 -0.23 -30.06
C ARG A 350 -1.66 0.38 -28.72
N PRO A 351 -1.90 1.68 -28.50
CA PRO A 351 -1.74 2.23 -27.16
C PRO A 351 -2.81 1.62 -26.24
N ALA A 352 -2.55 1.64 -24.94
CA ALA A 352 -3.51 1.21 -23.91
C ALA A 352 -3.49 2.20 -22.75
N VAL A 353 -4.65 2.51 -22.16
CA VAL A 353 -4.69 3.21 -20.86
C VAL A 353 -4.45 2.15 -19.78
N LEU A 354 -3.54 2.45 -18.86
CA LEU A 354 -3.04 1.50 -17.85
C LEU A 354 -3.39 1.92 -16.42
N THR A 355 -3.83 3.16 -16.21
CA THR A 355 -4.45 3.57 -14.95
C THR A 355 -5.76 2.81 -14.77
N GLU A 356 -5.86 2.03 -13.69
CA GLU A 356 -7.05 1.24 -13.36
C GLU A 356 -8.07 2.07 -12.55
N ASP A 357 -7.59 2.86 -11.58
CA ASP A 357 -8.41 3.65 -10.66
C ASP A 357 -7.91 5.11 -10.52
N LEU A 358 -8.80 6.00 -10.06
CA LEU A 358 -8.45 7.37 -9.66
C LEU A 358 -8.58 7.53 -8.15
N ALA A 359 -7.58 8.14 -7.52
CA ALA A 359 -7.68 8.53 -6.12
C ALA A 359 -8.86 9.49 -5.91
N ASN A 360 -9.56 9.36 -4.78
CA ASN A 360 -10.67 10.26 -4.44
C ASN A 360 -10.20 11.72 -4.33
N ALA A 361 -11.04 12.64 -4.81
CA ALA A 361 -10.85 14.08 -4.63
C ALA A 361 -11.81 14.63 -3.57
N ARG A 362 -11.64 15.90 -3.21
CA ARG A 362 -12.57 16.66 -2.38
C ARG A 362 -12.84 18.01 -3.04
N GLN A 363 -14.10 18.45 -3.01
CA GLN A 363 -14.51 19.73 -3.57
C GLN A 363 -13.73 20.89 -2.92
N GLU A 364 -13.37 21.91 -3.71
CA GLU A 364 -12.50 23.03 -3.34
C GLU A 364 -11.09 22.66 -2.83
N SER A 365 -10.65 21.40 -2.97
CA SER A 365 -9.30 20.94 -2.62
C SER A 365 -8.44 20.70 -3.86
N ALA A 366 -7.13 20.96 -3.78
CA ALA A 366 -6.22 20.68 -4.88
C ALA A 366 -6.13 19.16 -5.15
N TYR A 367 -6.22 18.78 -6.43
CA TYR A 367 -6.12 17.41 -6.91
C TYR A 367 -5.03 17.31 -7.98
N ALA A 368 -4.25 16.23 -7.94
CA ALA A 368 -3.28 15.88 -8.97
C ALA A 368 -3.09 14.37 -9.01
N HIS A 369 -3.21 13.78 -10.20
CA HIS A 369 -3.01 12.35 -10.43
C HIS A 369 -2.34 12.16 -11.81
N GLN A 370 -1.29 11.34 -11.88
CA GLN A 370 -0.58 11.07 -13.14
C GLN A 370 -1.17 9.81 -13.78
N LEU A 371 -1.73 9.95 -14.97
CA LEU A 371 -2.25 8.80 -15.72
C LEU A 371 -1.10 8.06 -16.44
N GLU A 372 -1.36 6.79 -16.73
CA GLU A 372 -0.40 5.83 -17.25
C GLU A 372 -0.95 5.20 -18.52
N ALA A 373 -0.10 5.04 -19.54
CA ALA A 373 -0.49 4.46 -20.81
C ALA A 373 0.69 3.85 -21.56
N TYR A 374 0.42 2.76 -22.28
CA TYR A 374 1.36 2.14 -23.21
C TYR A 374 1.37 2.89 -24.54
N ASP A 375 2.55 3.10 -25.12
CA ASP A 375 2.75 3.63 -26.47
C ASP A 375 3.44 2.59 -27.36
N GLY A 376 2.64 1.77 -28.03
CA GLY A 376 3.16 0.76 -28.96
C GLY A 376 3.75 1.32 -30.26
N ALA A 377 3.43 2.57 -30.62
CA ALA A 377 4.06 3.27 -31.76
C ALA A 377 5.42 3.89 -31.39
N GLY A 378 5.63 4.18 -30.10
CA GLY A 378 6.88 4.68 -29.53
C GLY A 378 7.22 6.14 -29.86
N GLY A 379 6.24 6.91 -30.34
CA GLY A 379 6.37 8.30 -30.83
C GLY A 379 5.71 9.37 -29.94
N GLY A 380 5.17 8.99 -28.78
CA GLY A 380 4.42 9.84 -27.86
C GLY A 380 2.91 9.71 -28.01
N LEU A 381 2.19 10.04 -26.92
CA LEU A 381 0.74 9.96 -26.83
C LEU A 381 0.08 11.35 -26.75
N ALA A 382 -0.98 11.53 -27.51
CA ALA A 382 -1.93 12.63 -27.33
C ALA A 382 -3.01 12.22 -26.33
N TRP A 383 -3.18 13.02 -25.28
CA TRP A 383 -4.08 12.76 -24.16
C TRP A 383 -5.37 13.58 -24.25
N GLN A 384 -6.51 12.95 -23.98
CA GLN A 384 -7.82 13.60 -23.87
C GLN A 384 -8.62 12.98 -22.71
N ALA A 385 -9.43 13.78 -22.02
CA ALA A 385 -10.41 13.29 -21.06
C ALA A 385 -11.77 13.94 -21.30
N THR A 386 -12.84 13.21 -20.97
CA THR A 386 -14.22 13.67 -20.93
C THR A 386 -14.87 13.19 -19.63
N GLY A 387 -15.99 13.80 -19.21
CA GLY A 387 -16.64 13.46 -17.94
C GLY A 387 -15.97 14.03 -16.68
N LEU A 388 -14.98 14.92 -16.82
CA LEU A 388 -14.34 15.58 -15.69
C LEU A 388 -15.29 16.55 -14.95
N PRO A 389 -15.23 16.63 -13.60
CA PRO A 389 -15.92 17.66 -12.82
C PRO A 389 -15.38 19.06 -13.15
N GLU A 390 -16.20 20.11 -12.94
CA GLU A 390 -15.73 21.48 -13.17
C GLU A 390 -14.48 21.80 -12.34
N GLY A 391 -13.43 22.32 -12.97
CA GLY A 391 -12.20 22.75 -12.31
C GLY A 391 -11.06 21.73 -12.32
N LEU A 392 -11.26 20.53 -12.85
CA LEU A 392 -10.17 19.62 -13.24
C LEU A 392 -9.89 19.68 -14.76
N ALA A 393 -8.64 19.44 -15.13
CA ALA A 393 -8.20 19.35 -16.51
C ALA A 393 -7.11 18.28 -16.68
N LEU A 394 -7.08 17.62 -17.85
CA LEU A 394 -6.01 16.71 -18.23
C LEU A 394 -4.93 17.47 -19.02
N GLY A 395 -3.71 17.47 -18.51
CA GLY A 395 -2.54 18.03 -19.17
C GLY A 395 -2.01 17.15 -20.32
N SER A 396 -1.19 17.73 -21.19
CA SER A 396 -0.64 17.05 -22.38
C SER A 396 0.30 15.88 -22.08
N THR A 397 0.70 15.68 -20.83
CA THR A 397 1.56 14.59 -20.35
C THR A 397 0.76 13.51 -19.60
N GLY A 398 -0.57 13.50 -19.69
CA GLY A 398 -1.41 12.57 -18.94
C GLY A 398 -1.64 12.95 -17.47
N LYS A 399 -1.20 14.12 -17.01
CA LYS A 399 -1.43 14.57 -15.63
C LYS A 399 -2.83 15.19 -15.48
N LEU A 400 -3.71 14.54 -14.74
CA LEU A 400 -5.02 15.07 -14.35
C LEU A 400 -4.87 15.95 -13.11
N GLU A 401 -5.12 17.25 -13.21
CA GLU A 401 -4.93 18.17 -12.09
C GLU A 401 -5.94 19.34 -12.05
N GLY A 402 -6.07 19.98 -10.89
CA GLY A 402 -6.89 21.17 -10.69
C GLY A 402 -7.51 21.25 -9.30
N THR A 403 -8.70 21.85 -9.22
CA THR A 403 -9.50 21.96 -7.99
C THR A 403 -10.97 21.75 -8.37
N PRO A 404 -11.60 20.61 -8.01
CA PRO A 404 -12.95 20.32 -8.44
C PRO A 404 -13.95 21.18 -7.66
N ARG A 405 -14.91 21.77 -8.38
CA ARG A 405 -15.95 22.68 -7.83
C ARG A 405 -17.30 22.02 -7.61
N GLU A 406 -17.41 20.74 -7.95
CA GLU A 406 -18.63 19.95 -7.81
C GLU A 406 -18.30 18.65 -7.09
N SER A 407 -19.11 18.29 -6.09
CA SER A 407 -19.08 16.97 -5.45
C SER A 407 -19.85 15.94 -6.29
N GLY A 408 -19.57 14.65 -6.06
CA GLY A 408 -20.30 13.55 -6.70
C GLY A 408 -19.39 12.43 -7.20
N SER A 409 -19.94 11.60 -8.07
CA SER A 409 -19.25 10.50 -8.74
C SER A 409 -19.22 10.78 -10.23
N PHE A 410 -18.02 10.84 -10.81
CA PHE A 410 -17.78 11.22 -12.20
C PHE A 410 -17.14 10.06 -12.94
N ASP A 411 -17.76 9.65 -14.05
CA ASP A 411 -17.21 8.64 -14.96
C ASP A 411 -16.30 9.36 -15.96
N VAL A 412 -14.99 9.33 -15.69
CA VAL A 412 -13.96 10.03 -16.45
C VAL A 412 -13.44 9.12 -17.57
N THR A 413 -13.92 9.31 -18.79
CA THR A 413 -13.37 8.61 -19.96
C THR A 413 -12.09 9.30 -20.42
N VAL A 414 -10.95 8.65 -20.16
CA VAL A 414 -9.62 9.00 -20.66
C VAL A 414 -9.43 8.33 -22.02
N THR A 415 -8.87 9.06 -22.98
CA THR A 415 -8.49 8.55 -24.31
C THR A 415 -7.05 8.94 -24.61
N VAL A 416 -6.26 7.96 -25.03
CA VAL A 416 -4.91 8.16 -25.58
C VAL A 416 -4.91 7.85 -27.06
N THR A 417 -4.14 8.63 -27.84
CA THR A 417 -3.93 8.40 -29.27
C THR A 417 -2.44 8.46 -29.59
N ASP A 418 -1.96 7.47 -30.34
CA ASP A 418 -0.54 7.34 -30.69
C ASP A 418 -0.14 8.15 -31.94
N ALA A 419 1.15 8.06 -32.30
CA ALA A 419 1.72 8.70 -33.50
C ALA A 419 1.25 8.08 -34.84
N GLY A 420 0.60 6.91 -34.83
CA GLY A 420 -0.05 6.29 -35.99
C GLY A 420 -1.54 6.64 -36.12
N GLY A 421 -2.11 7.35 -35.14
CA GLY A 421 -3.53 7.69 -35.07
C GLY A 421 -4.43 6.59 -34.52
N ALA A 422 -3.87 5.52 -33.94
CA ALA A 422 -4.66 4.54 -33.21
C ALA A 422 -4.93 5.04 -31.79
N SER A 423 -6.15 4.81 -31.31
CA SER A 423 -6.60 5.26 -29.98
C SER A 423 -7.06 4.09 -29.11
N ALA A 424 -6.94 4.27 -27.80
CA ALA A 424 -7.58 3.45 -26.77
C ALA A 424 -8.16 4.35 -25.68
N ALA A 425 -9.20 3.87 -25.00
CA ALA A 425 -9.88 4.61 -23.95
C ALA A 425 -10.26 3.71 -22.78
N ALA A 426 -10.18 4.26 -21.57
CA ALA A 426 -10.68 3.66 -20.34
C ALA A 426 -11.60 4.66 -19.63
N THR A 427 -12.60 4.16 -18.91
CA THR A 427 -13.48 5.01 -18.09
C THR A 427 -13.17 4.73 -16.63
N LEU A 428 -12.61 5.73 -15.96
CA LEU A 428 -12.15 5.68 -14.59
C LEU A 428 -13.14 6.42 -13.70
N ARG A 429 -13.42 5.89 -12.51
CA ARG A 429 -14.38 6.51 -11.59
C ARG A 429 -13.67 7.49 -10.66
N LEU A 430 -13.96 8.78 -10.77
CA LEU A 430 -13.51 9.80 -9.83
C LEU A 430 -14.64 10.12 -8.84
N VAL A 431 -14.43 9.86 -7.54
CA VAL A 431 -15.32 10.35 -6.49
C VAL A 431 -14.77 11.67 -5.94
N VAL A 432 -15.57 12.73 -6.00
CA VAL A 432 -15.31 14.01 -5.35
C VAL A 432 -16.19 14.13 -4.12
N ALA A 433 -15.59 14.07 -2.93
CA ALA A 433 -16.31 14.28 -1.67
C ALA A 433 -16.78 15.74 -1.53
N GLU A 434 -17.94 15.94 -0.90
CA GLU A 434 -18.37 17.28 -0.47
C GLU A 434 -17.36 17.93 0.50
N PRO A 435 -17.31 19.26 0.58
CA PRO A 435 -16.65 19.94 1.68
C PRO A 435 -17.38 19.55 2.99
N PRO A 436 -16.68 19.44 4.13
CA PRO A 436 -17.35 19.27 5.41
C PRO A 436 -18.33 20.43 5.61
N SER A 437 -19.58 20.09 5.98
CA SER A 437 -20.58 21.10 6.33
C SER A 437 -20.10 21.92 7.53
N PRO A 438 -20.35 23.24 7.57
CA PRO A 438 -20.02 24.03 8.74
C PRO A 438 -20.93 23.63 9.91
N ASP A 439 -20.33 23.11 10.97
CA ASP A 439 -21.03 22.75 12.19
C ASP A 439 -21.67 23.98 12.85
N LEU A 440 -22.96 23.89 13.17
CA LEU A 440 -23.76 24.95 13.80
C LEU A 440 -24.40 24.45 15.11
N GLY A 441 -24.63 25.38 16.04
CA GLY A 441 -25.32 25.14 17.32
C GLY A 441 -26.17 26.32 17.76
N MET A 442 -26.77 26.20 18.95
CA MET A 442 -27.73 27.17 19.51
C MET A 442 -27.30 27.61 20.91
N VAL A 443 -27.58 28.86 21.29
CA VAL A 443 -27.31 29.38 22.65
C VAL A 443 -28.59 29.93 23.28
N THR A 444 -28.92 29.48 24.49
CA THR A 444 -30.05 29.98 25.29
C THR A 444 -29.57 30.59 26.61
N GLY A 445 -30.47 31.20 27.36
CA GLY A 445 -30.18 31.69 28.72
C GLY A 445 -31.29 32.57 29.26
N ILE A 446 -31.14 33.00 30.53
CA ILE A 446 -32.09 33.88 31.22
C ILE A 446 -31.33 35.04 31.87
N VAL A 447 -31.71 36.28 31.54
CA VAL A 447 -31.07 37.49 32.07
C VAL A 447 -31.82 38.02 33.30
N TYR A 448 -31.07 38.46 34.31
CA TYR A 448 -31.54 38.97 35.59
C TYR A 448 -30.98 40.37 35.89
N GLY A 449 -31.79 41.19 36.55
CA GLY A 449 -31.43 42.54 36.99
C GLY A 449 -31.34 42.67 38.51
N THR A 450 -31.58 43.88 39.00
CA THR A 450 -31.59 44.21 40.43
C THR A 450 -32.64 43.43 41.21
N GLY A 451 -32.25 42.92 42.39
CA GLY A 451 -33.16 42.22 43.29
C GLY A 451 -33.46 40.77 42.88
N ASP A 452 -32.60 40.16 42.07
CA ASP A 452 -32.75 38.77 41.57
C ASP A 452 -33.99 38.54 40.68
N MET A 453 -34.53 39.60 40.10
CA MET A 453 -35.70 39.56 39.21
C MET A 453 -35.28 39.35 37.74
N PRO A 454 -36.00 38.53 36.95
CA PRO A 454 -35.77 38.41 35.51
C PRO A 454 -35.93 39.75 34.78
N LEU A 455 -35.09 39.98 33.77
CA LEU A 455 -34.98 41.27 33.08
C LEU A 455 -35.43 41.14 31.61
N PRO A 456 -36.65 41.59 31.27
CA PRO A 456 -37.15 41.60 29.90
C PRO A 456 -36.59 42.77 29.08
N GLY A 457 -36.54 42.62 27.76
CA GLY A 457 -36.13 43.69 26.84
C GLY A 457 -34.62 43.94 26.74
N VAL A 458 -33.80 43.00 27.21
CA VAL A 458 -32.34 43.01 27.03
C VAL A 458 -32.03 42.55 25.61
N THR A 459 -31.27 43.33 24.85
CA THR A 459 -30.77 42.91 23.53
C THR A 459 -29.58 41.98 23.73
N VAL A 460 -29.61 40.82 23.07
CA VAL A 460 -28.55 39.80 23.14
C VAL A 460 -28.01 39.56 21.73
N THR A 461 -26.71 39.72 21.49
CA THR A 461 -26.09 39.66 20.15
C THR A 461 -24.80 38.85 20.10
N VAL A 462 -24.50 38.27 18.93
CA VAL A 462 -23.14 37.88 18.52
C VAL A 462 -22.77 38.72 17.30
N ASP A 463 -22.08 39.83 17.56
CA ASP A 463 -21.84 40.91 16.58
C ASP A 463 -21.10 40.42 15.31
N ALA A 464 -20.30 39.34 15.39
CA ALA A 464 -19.51 38.80 14.29
C ALA A 464 -20.35 38.19 13.14
N TYR A 465 -21.57 37.70 13.44
CA TYR A 465 -22.47 37.06 12.47
C TYR A 465 -23.81 37.78 12.32
N GLY A 466 -24.02 38.88 13.06
CA GLY A 466 -25.29 39.63 13.04
C GLY A 466 -26.48 38.89 13.68
N ILE A 467 -26.23 37.81 14.43
CA ILE A 467 -27.26 37.00 15.09
C ILE A 467 -27.67 37.69 16.40
N SER A 468 -28.97 37.84 16.65
CA SER A 468 -29.51 38.56 17.81
C SER A 468 -30.90 38.11 18.25
N ASP A 469 -31.18 38.20 19.54
CA ASP A 469 -32.51 38.04 20.15
C ASP A 469 -32.77 39.13 21.21
N THR A 470 -33.98 39.21 21.75
CA THR A 470 -34.36 40.13 22.84
C THR A 470 -35.10 39.39 23.95
N THR A 471 -34.69 39.60 25.21
CA THR A 471 -35.21 38.80 26.32
C THR A 471 -36.71 38.95 26.54
N ARG A 472 -37.37 37.82 26.77
CA ARG A 472 -38.82 37.69 26.99
C ARG A 472 -39.21 38.12 28.41
N ALA A 473 -40.50 38.08 28.73
CA ALA A 473 -41.06 38.51 30.03
C ALA A 473 -40.47 37.77 31.25
N ASP A 474 -39.97 36.55 31.04
CA ASP A 474 -39.30 35.69 32.02
C ASP A 474 -37.76 35.84 31.99
N GLY A 475 -37.23 36.80 31.23
CA GLY A 475 -35.80 37.03 31.03
C GLY A 475 -35.14 36.12 29.98
N SER A 476 -35.86 35.16 29.37
CA SER A 476 -35.25 34.16 28.47
C SER A 476 -34.88 34.70 27.08
N PHE A 477 -33.83 34.16 26.46
CA PHE A 477 -33.42 34.41 25.07
C PHE A 477 -32.96 33.13 24.34
N THR A 478 -32.85 33.20 23.01
CA THR A 478 -32.44 32.09 22.12
C THR A 478 -31.72 32.64 20.88
N LEU A 479 -30.45 32.25 20.68
CA LEU A 479 -29.65 32.55 19.49
C LEU A 479 -29.42 31.24 18.69
N PRO A 480 -30.12 31.04 17.56
CA PRO A 480 -29.90 29.88 16.70
C PRO A 480 -28.71 30.09 15.74
N ASP A 481 -28.34 29.02 15.03
CA ASP A 481 -27.46 29.03 13.84
C ASP A 481 -26.08 29.67 14.05
N LEU A 482 -25.51 29.53 15.25
CA LEU A 482 -24.16 30.00 15.56
C LEU A 482 -23.11 28.96 15.13
N PRO A 483 -22.02 29.35 14.45
CA PRO A 483 -20.91 28.44 14.16
C PRO A 483 -20.32 27.84 15.43
N VAL A 484 -19.85 26.60 15.38
CA VAL A 484 -19.14 25.98 16.50
C VAL A 484 -17.83 26.69 16.84
N GLY A 485 -17.36 26.46 18.05
CA GLY A 485 -16.21 27.15 18.64
C GLY A 485 -16.63 28.35 19.51
N MET A 486 -15.62 29.12 19.92
CA MET A 486 -15.79 30.17 20.93
C MET A 486 -16.50 31.41 20.38
N GLN A 487 -17.74 31.64 20.80
CA GLN A 487 -18.55 32.80 20.47
C GLN A 487 -18.64 33.79 21.64
N THR A 488 -18.57 35.09 21.36
CA THR A 488 -18.80 36.15 22.36
C THR A 488 -20.22 36.68 22.24
N VAL A 489 -21.07 36.30 23.18
CA VAL A 489 -22.43 36.81 23.35
C VAL A 489 -22.39 38.11 24.16
N LYS A 490 -23.12 39.12 23.71
CA LYS A 490 -23.14 40.47 24.28
C LYS A 490 -24.55 40.84 24.72
N PHE A 491 -24.67 41.44 25.90
CA PHE A 491 -25.91 41.78 26.57
C PHE A 491 -25.98 43.29 26.80
N LEU A 492 -27.06 43.92 26.32
CA LEU A 492 -27.25 45.37 26.40
C LEU A 492 -28.68 45.72 26.85
N ALA A 493 -28.79 46.55 27.89
CA ALA A 493 -30.07 47.07 28.39
C ALA A 493 -29.92 48.50 28.93
N ALA A 494 -30.96 49.32 28.76
CA ALA A 494 -30.95 50.69 29.25
C ALA A 494 -30.93 50.75 30.79
N GLY A 495 -30.03 51.56 31.36
CA GLY A 495 -29.85 51.66 32.82
C GLY A 495 -28.87 50.65 33.42
N TYR A 496 -28.39 49.69 32.64
CA TYR A 496 -27.41 48.67 33.05
C TYR A 496 -26.07 48.84 32.33
N LYS A 497 -25.00 48.31 32.92
CA LYS A 497 -23.67 48.17 32.30
C LYS A 497 -23.73 47.04 31.26
N ALA A 498 -23.10 47.25 30.11
CA ALA A 498 -23.01 46.20 29.08
C ALA A 498 -22.15 45.03 29.57
N ARG A 499 -22.57 43.80 29.26
CA ARG A 499 -21.88 42.56 29.66
C ARG A 499 -21.60 41.70 28.44
N THR A 500 -20.54 40.91 28.48
CA THR A 500 -20.29 39.81 27.53
C THR A 500 -20.18 38.48 28.27
N ALA A 501 -20.46 37.39 27.56
CA ALA A 501 -20.18 36.02 27.96
C ALA A 501 -19.55 35.29 26.76
N ASN A 502 -18.54 34.47 27.03
CA ASN A 502 -17.98 33.58 26.01
C ASN A 502 -18.63 32.21 26.13
N VAL A 503 -19.02 31.61 25.01
CA VAL A 503 -19.70 30.31 24.93
C VAL A 503 -19.06 29.49 23.82
N ASN A 504 -18.61 28.28 24.12
CA ASN A 504 -18.05 27.39 23.11
C ASN A 504 -19.18 26.59 22.46
N VAL A 505 -19.71 27.08 21.34
CA VAL A 505 -20.85 26.47 20.64
C VAL A 505 -20.44 25.10 20.09
N THR A 506 -21.31 24.10 20.23
CA THR A 506 -21.07 22.71 19.81
C THR A 506 -22.19 22.22 18.89
N THR A 507 -21.83 21.29 18.01
CA THR A 507 -22.66 20.85 16.86
C THR A 507 -24.00 20.28 17.32
N GLY A 508 -25.10 20.82 16.79
CA GLY A 508 -26.46 20.36 17.06
C GLY A 508 -26.97 20.56 18.50
N ALA A 509 -26.14 21.09 19.41
CA ALA A 509 -26.49 21.26 20.82
C ALA A 509 -27.04 22.66 21.12
N GLY A 510 -28.01 22.72 22.04
CA GLY A 510 -28.45 23.96 22.68
C GLY A 510 -27.66 24.21 23.96
N ILE A 511 -26.79 25.21 23.97
CA ILE A 511 -25.98 25.58 25.14
C ILE A 511 -26.72 26.65 25.95
N ASP A 512 -27.12 26.28 27.16
CA ASP A 512 -27.72 27.22 28.11
C ASP A 512 -26.64 27.98 28.91
N LEU A 513 -26.56 29.29 28.71
CA LEU A 513 -25.74 30.20 29.52
C LEU A 513 -26.30 30.40 30.95
N GLY A 514 -27.46 29.85 31.26
CA GLY A 514 -28.08 29.89 32.58
C GLY A 514 -28.44 31.30 33.00
N ARG A 515 -28.13 31.66 34.26
CA ARG A 515 -28.51 32.96 34.85
C ARG A 515 -27.45 34.03 34.60
N VAL A 516 -27.74 34.96 33.70
CA VAL A 516 -26.86 36.10 33.36
C VAL A 516 -27.30 37.36 34.11
N PHE A 517 -26.48 37.86 35.03
CA PHE A 517 -26.77 39.09 35.78
C PHE A 517 -26.24 40.35 35.10
N LEU A 518 -27.04 41.41 35.04
CA LEU A 518 -26.60 42.75 34.63
C LEU A 518 -26.55 43.71 35.83
N GLU A 519 -25.43 44.43 35.97
CA GLU A 519 -25.23 45.45 36.99
C GLU A 519 -25.85 46.80 36.56
N PRO A 520 -26.53 47.54 37.45
CA PRO A 520 -26.94 48.92 37.17
C PRO A 520 -25.76 49.84 36.89
N ASN A 521 -26.02 50.91 36.14
CA ASN A 521 -25.09 52.03 36.04
C ASN A 521 -24.99 52.77 37.40
N ASP A 522 -23.78 53.18 37.77
CA ASP A 522 -23.51 53.74 39.09
C ASP A 522 -24.23 55.09 39.31
N PRO A 523 -24.80 55.37 40.50
CA PRO A 523 -25.41 56.65 40.80
C PRO A 523 -24.32 57.76 40.93
N PRO A 524 -24.61 59.00 40.52
CA PRO A 524 -23.62 60.08 40.50
C PRO A 524 -23.14 60.45 41.91
N SER A 525 -21.82 60.46 42.11
CA SER A 525 -21.17 60.73 43.41
C SER A 525 -21.03 62.24 43.72
N PRO A 526 -21.18 62.68 44.99
CA PRO A 526 -20.89 64.05 45.43
C PRO A 526 -19.38 64.28 45.75
N PRO A 527 -18.93 65.55 45.87
CA PRO A 527 -17.50 65.90 45.95
C PRO A 527 -16.84 65.71 47.34
N ALA A 528 -15.51 65.61 47.34
CA ALA A 528 -14.69 65.06 48.42
C ALA A 528 -14.36 65.98 49.62
N GLY A 529 -14.00 65.34 50.75
CA GLY A 529 -13.47 65.95 51.99
C GLY A 529 -12.49 65.01 52.71
N SER A 530 -11.64 65.53 53.60
CA SER A 530 -10.28 64.99 53.86
C SER A 530 -9.94 64.50 55.28
N GLY A 531 -9.04 63.50 55.37
CA GLY A 531 -8.12 63.20 56.51
C GLY A 531 -8.60 62.13 57.51
N GLY A 532 -7.75 61.30 58.13
CA GLY A 532 -6.30 61.05 57.96
C GLY A 532 -5.70 60.18 59.11
N SER A 533 -4.69 59.32 58.81
CA SER A 533 -3.93 58.41 59.73
C SER A 533 -4.76 57.39 60.56
N GLU A 534 -4.34 56.18 60.95
CA GLU A 534 -3.12 55.34 60.77
C GLU A 534 -3.50 53.88 61.20
N SER A 535 -2.77 52.78 60.95
CA SER A 535 -1.46 52.48 60.32
C SER A 535 -1.44 51.00 59.81
N SER A 536 -0.31 50.55 59.21
CA SER A 536 0.10 49.18 58.85
C SER A 536 -0.84 48.28 57.99
N GLY A 537 -0.37 47.64 56.91
CA GLY A 537 0.95 47.69 56.28
C GLY A 537 1.06 46.85 54.98
N SER A 538 2.16 47.08 54.26
CA SER A 538 2.59 46.43 53.00
C SER A 538 1.75 46.66 51.74
N SER A 539 2.36 47.33 50.76
CA SER A 539 1.80 47.58 49.43
C SER A 539 1.88 46.36 48.51
N TYR A 540 0.85 46.15 47.69
CA TYR A 540 1.00 45.44 46.42
C TYR A 540 0.54 46.34 45.27
N VAL A 541 1.37 46.43 44.23
CA VAL A 541 1.12 47.20 43.01
C VAL A 541 0.31 46.31 42.05
N PRO A 542 -0.67 46.83 41.30
CA PRO A 542 -1.33 46.03 40.27
C PRO A 542 -0.30 45.57 39.23
N VAL A 543 -0.04 44.27 39.18
CA VAL A 543 0.74 43.67 38.10
C VAL A 543 -0.12 43.76 36.84
N LYS A 544 0.16 44.78 36.02
CA LYS A 544 -0.18 44.82 34.60
C LYS A 544 0.15 43.44 33.99
N PRO A 545 -0.68 42.85 33.11
CA PRO A 545 -0.30 41.61 32.46
C PRO A 545 1.01 41.82 31.71
N SER A 546 2.07 41.20 32.23
CA SER A 546 3.25 40.91 31.43
C SER A 546 2.82 39.95 30.32
N PRO A 547 3.40 40.02 29.11
CA PRO A 547 3.38 38.85 28.25
C PRO A 547 3.97 37.67 29.03
N SER A 548 3.40 36.47 28.92
CA SER A 548 3.92 35.28 29.61
C SER A 548 5.35 35.02 29.15
N SER A 549 6.30 35.39 30.00
CA SER A 549 7.72 35.31 29.73
C SER A 549 8.24 33.91 30.09
N GLN A 550 8.58 33.16 29.05
CA GLN A 550 9.06 31.76 29.08
C GLN A 550 8.01 30.72 29.48
N PRO A 551 8.10 29.49 28.91
CA PRO A 551 7.35 28.34 29.42
C PRO A 551 7.84 27.98 30.82
N ASP A 552 6.91 27.53 31.68
CA ASP A 552 7.30 26.81 32.89
C ASP A 552 8.12 25.57 32.47
N LYS A 553 9.15 25.21 33.24
CA LYS A 553 9.97 24.01 32.99
C LYS A 553 9.62 22.96 34.03
N ALA A 554 9.37 21.72 33.58
CA ALA A 554 9.09 20.56 34.43
C ALA A 554 10.17 19.49 34.26
N LYS A 555 10.45 18.75 35.34
CA LYS A 555 11.26 17.54 35.26
C LYS A 555 10.38 16.37 34.87
N ILE A 556 10.79 15.64 33.85
CA ILE A 556 10.27 14.33 33.47
C ILE A 556 11.41 13.32 33.55
N LYS A 557 11.13 12.01 33.45
CA LYS A 557 12.19 11.06 33.09
C LYS A 557 12.13 10.79 31.60
N ALA A 558 13.27 10.69 30.94
CA ALA A 558 13.37 10.25 29.56
C ALA A 558 14.68 9.51 29.34
N GLY A 559 14.67 8.40 28.60
CA GLY A 559 15.87 7.56 28.38
C GLY A 559 16.55 7.09 29.68
N GLY A 560 15.78 6.91 30.76
CA GLY A 560 16.31 6.57 32.09
C GLY A 560 16.99 7.70 32.87
N GLN A 561 16.93 8.96 32.41
CA GLN A 561 17.53 10.14 33.05
C GLN A 561 16.48 11.22 33.35
N GLU A 562 16.78 12.19 34.23
CA GLU A 562 15.92 13.38 34.40
C GLU A 562 16.13 14.37 33.24
N LEU A 563 15.06 14.74 32.55
CA LEU A 563 15.05 15.74 31.48
C LEU A 563 14.16 16.94 31.87
N LEU A 564 14.57 18.15 31.50
CA LEU A 564 13.91 19.41 31.89
C LEU A 564 13.16 20.04 30.70
N VAL A 565 11.96 19.52 30.41
CA VAL A 565 11.13 19.94 29.27
C VAL A 565 10.24 21.14 29.60
N SER A 566 9.72 21.79 28.57
CA SER A 566 8.73 22.87 28.74
C SER A 566 7.35 22.29 29.07
N VAL A 567 6.59 22.96 29.95
CA VAL A 567 5.23 22.58 30.30
C VAL A 567 4.31 23.79 30.23
N THR A 568 3.08 23.56 29.81
CA THR A 568 1.98 24.53 29.85
C THR A 568 0.79 23.92 30.57
N ARG A 569 -0.02 24.78 31.20
CA ARG A 569 -1.23 24.40 31.92
C ARG A 569 -2.43 24.96 31.18
N GLU A 570 -3.30 24.06 30.75
CA GLU A 570 -4.49 24.38 29.96
C GLU A 570 -5.74 23.88 30.70
N LYS A 571 -6.92 24.27 30.20
CA LYS A 571 -8.20 23.69 30.59
C LYS A 571 -8.83 23.05 29.36
N ALA A 572 -9.27 21.81 29.49
CA ALA A 572 -10.06 21.15 28.45
C ALA A 572 -11.43 21.84 28.30
N SER A 573 -12.14 21.55 27.21
CA SER A 573 -13.48 22.08 26.92
C SER A 573 -14.52 21.76 27.99
N ASP A 574 -14.33 20.66 28.73
CA ASP A 574 -15.14 20.22 29.87
C ASP A 574 -14.69 20.81 31.24
N GLY A 575 -13.64 21.63 31.25
CA GLY A 575 -13.09 22.29 32.44
C GLY A 575 -12.06 21.46 33.24
N ARG A 576 -11.71 20.25 32.80
CA ARG A 576 -10.63 19.46 33.42
C ARG A 576 -9.26 20.08 33.22
N ASP A 577 -8.35 19.85 34.17
CA ASP A 577 -6.97 20.33 34.09
C ASP A 577 -6.15 19.51 33.08
N VAL A 578 -5.42 20.21 32.23
CA VAL A 578 -4.53 19.65 31.22
C VAL A 578 -3.11 20.13 31.50
N GLN A 579 -2.13 19.22 31.43
CA GLN A 579 -0.71 19.60 31.33
C GLN A 579 -0.12 19.10 30.01
N ARG A 580 0.38 20.05 29.21
CA ARG A 580 1.05 19.79 27.93
C ARG A 580 2.55 19.99 28.08
N TYR A 581 3.29 18.92 27.89
CA TYR A 581 4.75 18.85 27.91
C TYR A 581 5.25 19.00 26.48
N ILE A 582 6.25 19.85 26.26
CA ILE A 582 6.77 20.22 24.95
C ILE A 582 8.26 19.90 24.95
N LEU A 583 8.65 18.91 24.15
CA LEU A 583 10.05 18.58 23.90
C LEU A 583 10.55 19.43 22.74
N ASP A 584 11.77 19.96 22.85
CA ASP A 584 12.46 20.50 21.69
C ASP A 584 13.07 19.38 20.83
N GLY A 585 13.40 19.70 19.57
CA GLY A 585 13.89 18.69 18.63
C GLY A 585 15.23 18.07 19.04
N SER A 586 16.09 18.82 19.75
CA SER A 586 17.36 18.30 20.26
C SER A 586 17.19 17.44 21.51
N GLU A 587 16.25 17.80 22.38
CA GLU A 587 15.82 16.98 23.52
C GLU A 587 15.29 15.61 23.04
N LEU A 588 14.43 15.58 22.01
CA LEU A 588 13.87 14.35 21.45
C LEU A 588 14.93 13.50 20.72
N SER A 589 15.73 14.08 19.83
CA SER A 589 16.78 13.33 19.12
C SER A 589 17.87 12.79 20.06
N ALA A 590 18.13 13.45 21.20
CA ALA A 590 19.11 12.98 22.17
C ALA A 590 18.73 11.64 22.82
N LEU A 591 17.43 11.35 23.01
CA LEU A 591 16.98 10.08 23.62
C LEU A 591 17.48 8.86 22.83
N PHE A 592 17.40 8.95 21.50
CA PHE A 592 17.76 7.90 20.57
C PHE A 592 19.28 7.73 20.36
N SER A 593 20.13 8.49 21.06
CA SER A 593 21.59 8.40 20.93
C SER A 593 22.18 7.03 21.30
N SER A 594 21.46 6.23 22.08
CA SER A 594 21.91 4.91 22.57
C SER A 594 21.31 3.70 21.85
N GLY A 595 20.33 3.89 20.96
CA GLY A 595 19.62 2.81 20.27
C GLY A 595 18.21 3.22 19.84
N SER A 596 17.53 2.32 19.14
CA SER A 596 16.21 2.53 18.52
C SER A 596 15.03 2.53 19.50
N ASP A 597 15.18 2.07 20.74
CA ASP A 597 14.13 2.16 21.76
C ASP A 597 14.43 3.30 22.73
N SER A 598 13.40 4.08 23.08
CA SER A 598 13.49 5.16 24.08
C SER A 598 12.17 5.35 24.82
N THR A 599 12.25 5.93 26.03
CA THR A 599 11.09 6.17 26.90
C THR A 599 10.97 7.62 27.34
N ILE A 600 9.73 8.04 27.61
CA ILE A 600 9.33 9.27 28.31
C ILE A 600 8.36 8.86 29.42
N GLU A 601 8.64 9.20 30.67
CA GLU A 601 7.73 8.99 31.81
C GLU A 601 7.32 10.33 32.42
N ILE A 602 6.00 10.54 32.49
CA ILE A 602 5.34 11.72 33.07
C ILE A 602 4.38 11.22 34.16
N ASP A 603 4.57 11.69 35.39
CA ASP A 603 3.67 11.46 36.52
C ASP A 603 3.22 12.81 37.07
N ALA A 604 1.94 13.13 36.95
CA ALA A 604 1.38 14.41 37.32
C ALA A 604 -0.10 14.29 37.74
N PRO A 605 -0.51 14.99 38.83
CA PRO A 605 -1.86 14.87 39.40
C PRO A 605 -2.90 15.70 38.63
N VAL A 606 -3.04 15.43 37.33
CA VAL A 606 -4.06 15.99 36.43
C VAL A 606 -4.65 14.88 35.55
N PRO A 607 -5.94 14.96 35.18
CA PRO A 607 -6.62 13.89 34.45
C PRO A 607 -6.28 13.84 32.95
N ILE A 608 -5.65 14.88 32.39
CA ILE A 608 -5.29 14.94 30.96
C ILE A 608 -3.84 15.35 30.82
N LEU A 609 -3.06 14.53 30.12
CA LEU A 609 -1.65 14.75 29.82
C LEU A 609 -1.44 14.76 28.31
N LYS A 610 -0.62 15.72 27.84
CA LYS A 610 -0.22 15.86 26.44
C LYS A 610 1.30 15.95 26.33
N THR A 611 1.87 15.35 25.29
CA THR A 611 3.30 15.48 24.94
C THR A 611 3.43 15.84 23.46
N ASP A 612 4.04 16.99 23.19
CA ASP A 612 4.32 17.47 21.84
C ASP A 612 5.71 17.00 21.39
N LEU A 613 5.73 16.32 20.24
CA LEU A 613 6.91 15.72 19.61
C LEU A 613 7.17 16.40 18.24
N PRO A 614 8.31 17.10 18.06
CA PRO A 614 8.61 17.77 16.80
C PRO A 614 8.79 16.77 15.63
N MET A 615 7.94 16.88 14.61
CA MET A 615 7.95 16.00 13.43
C MET A 615 9.29 16.04 12.68
N GLN A 616 10.00 17.17 12.69
CA GLN A 616 11.32 17.24 12.08
C GLN A 616 12.35 16.37 12.83
N ALA A 617 12.32 16.37 14.16
CA ALA A 617 13.21 15.52 14.96
C ALA A 617 12.86 14.03 14.80
N ILE A 618 11.57 13.69 14.66
CA ILE A 618 11.13 12.34 14.31
C ILE A 618 11.74 11.89 12.96
N ARG A 619 11.64 12.73 11.92
CA ARG A 619 12.26 12.47 10.60
C ARG A 619 13.79 12.33 10.69
N ASP A 620 14.44 13.13 11.54
CA ASP A 620 15.89 13.07 11.73
C ASP A 620 16.35 11.83 12.54
N ILE A 621 15.52 11.33 13.46
CA ILE A 621 15.72 10.04 14.13
C ILE A 621 15.59 8.90 13.12
N LEU A 622 14.52 8.86 12.31
CA LEU A 622 14.25 7.78 11.37
C LEU A 622 15.35 7.61 10.30
N ARG A 623 15.97 8.71 9.86
CA ARG A 623 17.15 8.69 8.97
C ARG A 623 18.35 7.92 9.54
N LEU A 624 18.46 7.82 10.86
CA LEU A 624 19.55 7.12 11.56
C LEU A 624 19.10 5.77 12.14
N GLN A 625 17.82 5.63 12.44
CA GLN A 625 17.21 4.49 13.11
C GLN A 625 15.79 4.26 12.54
N PRO A 626 15.65 3.52 11.42
CA PRO A 626 14.36 3.30 10.78
C PRO A 626 13.32 2.60 11.67
N ASP A 627 13.79 1.71 12.57
CA ASP A 627 12.96 1.00 13.55
C ASP A 627 12.83 1.73 14.90
N ALA A 628 12.95 3.07 14.91
CA ALA A 628 12.84 3.85 16.15
C ALA A 628 11.44 3.75 16.79
N VAL A 629 11.40 3.49 18.09
CA VAL A 629 10.19 3.39 18.90
C VAL A 629 10.30 4.26 20.15
N LEU A 630 9.27 5.07 20.41
CA LEU A 630 9.15 5.90 21.60
C LEU A 630 8.00 5.41 22.48
N GLU A 631 8.30 4.99 23.71
CA GLU A 631 7.27 4.73 24.71
C GLU A 631 6.98 5.99 25.54
N VAL A 632 5.74 6.47 25.50
CA VAL A 632 5.26 7.60 26.28
C VAL A 632 4.34 7.08 27.40
N THR A 633 4.84 7.10 28.63
CA THR A 633 4.12 6.72 29.84
C THR A 633 3.59 7.97 30.56
N MET A 634 2.29 8.00 30.81
CA MET A 634 1.56 9.05 31.51
C MET A 634 0.73 8.45 32.65
N ASN A 635 1.08 8.79 33.90
CA ASN A 635 0.44 8.33 35.15
C ASN A 635 0.35 6.79 35.31
N ARG A 636 -0.67 6.17 34.72
CA ARG A 636 -0.97 4.72 34.79
C ARG A 636 -1.05 4.04 33.41
N ALA A 637 -0.85 4.78 32.33
CA ALA A 637 -0.99 4.28 30.97
C ALA A 637 0.27 4.58 30.15
N ALA A 638 0.59 3.71 29.20
CA ALA A 638 1.74 3.83 28.31
C ALA A 638 1.32 3.64 26.86
N TYR A 639 1.96 4.37 25.95
CA TYR A 639 1.73 4.29 24.51
C TYR A 639 3.07 4.13 23.80
N ARG A 640 3.30 2.97 23.18
CA ARG A 640 4.57 2.60 22.54
C ARG A 640 4.47 2.82 21.03
N LEU A 641 5.03 3.94 20.58
CA LEU A 641 4.85 4.52 19.25
C LEU A 641 6.03 4.18 18.31
N PRO A 642 5.85 3.31 17.29
CA PRO A 642 6.80 3.17 16.21
C PRO A 642 6.85 4.47 15.41
N LEU A 643 7.98 5.19 15.47
CA LEU A 643 8.09 6.52 14.88
C LEU A 643 7.93 6.51 13.36
N ARG A 644 8.21 5.36 12.71
CA ARG A 644 8.05 5.13 11.27
C ARG A 644 6.63 5.33 10.75
N LEU A 645 5.60 5.27 11.62
CA LEU A 645 4.23 5.64 11.26
C LEU A 645 4.11 7.08 10.72
N TRP A 646 5.06 7.94 11.10
CA TRP A 646 5.11 9.36 10.76
C TRP A 646 6.16 9.68 9.69
N GLU A 647 6.76 8.66 9.07
CA GLU A 647 7.61 8.82 7.90
C GLU A 647 6.77 9.35 6.72
N GLY A 648 7.27 10.37 6.02
CA GLY A 648 6.58 11.01 4.90
C GLY A 648 5.31 11.82 5.25
N LYS A 649 4.68 11.61 6.42
CA LYS A 649 3.45 12.33 6.82
C LYS A 649 3.73 13.85 7.05
N PRO A 650 2.82 14.75 6.61
CA PRO A 650 2.99 16.20 6.73
C PRO A 650 2.82 16.69 8.19
N GLY A 651 3.01 18.00 8.42
CA GLY A 651 2.89 18.62 9.74
C GLY A 651 4.23 18.83 10.47
N THR A 652 4.18 19.60 11.55
CA THR A 652 5.33 20.07 12.35
C THR A 652 5.39 19.50 13.76
N VAL A 653 4.26 19.17 14.38
CA VAL A 653 4.16 18.61 15.74
C VAL A 653 3.16 17.46 15.75
N LEU A 654 3.58 16.33 16.30
CA LEU A 654 2.72 15.23 16.74
C LEU A 654 2.45 15.41 18.24
N THR A 655 1.19 15.54 18.64
CA THR A 655 0.78 15.56 20.04
C THR A 655 0.26 14.18 20.45
N VAL A 656 0.86 13.61 21.49
CA VAL A 656 0.41 12.40 22.17
C VAL A 656 -0.46 12.80 23.36
N THR A 657 -1.73 12.45 23.37
CA THR A 657 -2.66 12.70 24.49
C THR A 657 -3.02 11.38 25.17
N ILE A 658 -2.92 11.35 26.50
CA ILE A 658 -3.52 10.31 27.34
C ILE A 658 -4.40 11.00 28.38
N ALA A 659 -5.67 10.59 28.46
CA ALA A 659 -6.65 11.15 29.38
C ALA A 659 -7.40 10.08 30.16
N GLU A 660 -7.69 10.35 31.42
CA GLU A 660 -8.69 9.63 32.21
C GLU A 660 -10.09 9.99 31.69
N SER A 661 -11.08 9.11 31.79
CA SER A 661 -12.48 9.44 31.42
C SER A 661 -13.05 10.61 32.24
N ALA A 662 -13.93 11.43 31.64
CA ALA A 662 -14.69 12.43 32.40
C ALA A 662 -15.73 11.75 33.32
N GLU A 663 -16.16 12.42 34.41
CA GLU A 663 -17.08 11.85 35.40
C GLU A 663 -18.39 11.33 34.80
N ARG A 664 -18.93 12.02 33.79
CA ARG A 664 -20.15 11.62 33.07
C ARG A 664 -19.94 10.31 32.32
N ASP A 665 -18.87 10.23 31.55
CA ASP A 665 -18.55 9.10 30.69
C ASP A 665 -18.21 7.87 31.53
N LEU A 666 -17.48 8.08 32.63
CA LEU A 666 -17.22 7.06 33.63
C LEU A 666 -18.51 6.53 34.30
N SER A 667 -19.51 7.39 34.50
CA SER A 667 -20.83 6.99 35.01
C SER A 667 -21.65 6.22 33.96
N ASN A 668 -21.57 6.59 32.68
CA ASN A 668 -22.20 5.86 31.59
C ASN A 668 -21.61 4.45 31.47
N PHE A 669 -20.28 4.36 31.37
CA PHE A 669 -19.54 3.10 31.31
C PHE A 669 -19.87 2.16 32.48
N LYS A 670 -19.88 2.67 33.72
CA LYS A 670 -20.26 1.88 34.92
C LYS A 670 -21.73 1.43 34.90
N SER A 671 -22.61 2.18 34.25
CA SER A 671 -24.01 1.78 34.02
C SER A 671 -24.09 0.65 32.98
N ALA A 672 -23.36 0.76 31.86
CA ALA A 672 -23.29 -0.28 30.82
C ALA A 672 -22.71 -1.59 31.36
N LEU A 673 -21.62 -1.55 32.15
CA LEU A 673 -21.09 -2.74 32.84
C LEU A 673 -22.14 -3.41 33.73
N THR A 674 -22.96 -2.62 34.43
CA THR A 674 -24.04 -3.16 35.29
C THR A 674 -25.15 -3.82 34.47
N GLU A 675 -25.47 -3.27 33.28
CA GLU A 675 -26.45 -3.85 32.35
C GLU A 675 -25.96 -5.18 31.74
N TYR A 676 -24.69 -5.24 31.34
CA TYR A 676 -24.07 -6.45 30.79
C TYR A 676 -23.72 -7.51 31.85
N GLY A 677 -23.71 -7.15 33.14
CA GLY A 677 -23.29 -8.03 34.24
C GLY A 677 -21.77 -8.21 34.36
N TYR A 678 -20.99 -7.20 33.96
CA TYR A 678 -19.53 -7.21 33.95
C TYR A 678 -18.94 -6.37 35.09
N GLU A 679 -17.67 -6.61 35.42
CA GLU A 679 -16.94 -5.84 36.44
C GLU A 679 -15.81 -5.03 35.79
N GLY A 680 -15.60 -3.78 36.24
CA GLY A 680 -14.45 -2.99 35.82
C GLY A 680 -13.19 -3.37 36.60
N ILE A 681 -12.12 -3.73 35.91
CA ILE A 681 -10.77 -3.94 36.48
C ILE A 681 -9.96 -2.64 36.43
N ALA A 682 -10.10 -1.87 35.35
CA ALA A 682 -9.58 -0.51 35.24
C ALA A 682 -10.60 0.39 34.52
N ASP A 683 -10.75 1.61 35.03
CA ASP A 683 -11.59 2.67 34.43
C ASP A 683 -11.03 3.08 33.05
N PRO A 684 -11.87 3.59 32.11
CA PRO A 684 -11.44 3.80 30.73
C PRO A 684 -10.46 4.97 30.59
N VAL A 685 -9.47 4.77 29.72
CA VAL A 685 -8.41 5.72 29.37
C VAL A 685 -8.51 6.03 27.88
N ASP A 686 -8.59 7.31 27.55
CA ASP A 686 -8.58 7.81 26.18
C ASP A 686 -7.13 7.95 25.71
N PHE A 687 -6.82 7.37 24.54
CA PHE A 687 -5.57 7.57 23.83
C PHE A 687 -5.87 8.35 22.55
N THR A 688 -5.08 9.38 22.25
CA THR A 688 -5.28 10.19 21.05
C THR A 688 -3.96 10.73 20.54
N LEU A 689 -3.64 10.44 19.28
CA LEU A 689 -2.63 11.12 18.49
C LEU A 689 -3.29 12.20 17.63
N ASP A 690 -2.74 13.40 17.68
CA ASP A 690 -3.12 14.49 16.77
C ASP A 690 -1.88 15.12 16.12
N VAL A 691 -1.99 15.51 14.85
CA VAL A 691 -0.96 16.32 14.17
C VAL A 691 -1.56 17.70 13.94
N GLU A 692 -1.01 18.69 14.63
CA GLU A 692 -1.50 20.09 14.61
C GLU A 692 -3.00 20.25 14.96
N GLY A 693 -3.56 19.32 15.76
CA GLY A 693 -4.97 19.28 16.15
C GLY A 693 -5.86 18.36 15.32
N GLU A 694 -5.38 17.83 14.19
CA GLU A 694 -6.09 16.83 13.39
C GLU A 694 -5.86 15.42 13.97
N VAL A 695 -6.93 14.80 14.48
CA VAL A 695 -6.87 13.49 15.16
C VAL A 695 -6.67 12.35 14.17
N ILE A 696 -5.75 11.44 14.49
CA ILE A 696 -5.45 10.24 13.70
C ILE A 696 -6.35 9.10 14.18
N ALA A 697 -7.46 8.87 13.46
CA ALA A 697 -8.46 7.89 13.87
C ALA A 697 -8.03 6.42 13.66
N ASP A 698 -7.28 6.12 12.60
CA ASP A 698 -6.80 4.76 12.30
C ASP A 698 -5.36 4.73 11.76
N PHE A 699 -4.70 3.57 11.91
CA PHE A 699 -3.31 3.34 11.51
C PHE A 699 -3.19 2.40 10.31
N GLU A 700 -4.19 2.40 9.41
CA GLU A 700 -4.19 1.61 8.16
C GLU A 700 -4.00 0.10 8.43
N GLY A 701 -4.48 -0.38 9.59
CA GLY A 701 -4.34 -1.77 10.07
C GLY A 701 -3.09 -2.06 10.91
N THR A 702 -2.16 -1.11 11.05
CA THR A 702 -0.93 -1.30 11.85
C THR A 702 -1.23 -1.32 13.34
N TYR A 703 -0.94 -2.43 14.00
CA TYR A 703 -1.07 -2.55 15.46
C TYR A 703 -0.05 -1.70 16.21
N VAL A 704 -0.54 -0.85 17.12
CA VAL A 704 0.30 -0.05 18.03
C VAL A 704 0.07 -0.49 19.47
N GLU A 705 1.16 -0.79 20.19
CA GLU A 705 1.12 -1.34 21.56
C GLU A 705 0.87 -0.21 22.58
N ARG A 706 0.00 -0.51 23.55
CA ARG A 706 -0.36 0.33 24.69
C ARG A 706 -0.37 -0.52 25.96
N ALA A 707 -0.26 0.10 27.12
CA ALA A 707 -0.44 -0.58 28.39
C ALA A 707 -1.27 0.24 29.37
N ILE A 708 -2.08 -0.44 30.19
CA ILE A 708 -2.75 0.13 31.37
C ILE A 708 -2.29 -0.65 32.61
N ARG A 709 -1.71 0.07 33.58
CA ARG A 709 -1.32 -0.47 34.88
C ARG A 709 -2.56 -0.76 35.72
N LEU A 710 -2.65 -1.97 36.26
CA LEU A 710 -3.79 -2.49 37.00
C LEU A 710 -3.52 -2.51 38.51
N ASP A 711 -4.53 -2.16 39.29
CA ASP A 711 -4.45 -2.14 40.77
C ASP A 711 -4.59 -3.55 41.38
N THR A 712 -5.08 -4.51 40.62
CA THR A 712 -5.20 -5.93 40.99
C THR A 712 -4.72 -6.83 39.86
N GLU A 713 -4.26 -8.03 40.20
CA GLU A 713 -3.89 -9.04 39.22
C GLU A 713 -5.16 -9.62 38.56
N PRO A 714 -5.33 -9.51 37.23
CA PRO A 714 -6.48 -10.06 36.53
C PRO A 714 -6.31 -11.57 36.30
N ASP A 715 -7.43 -12.25 36.08
CA ASP A 715 -7.45 -13.62 35.56
C ASP A 715 -7.56 -13.57 34.03
N PRO A 716 -6.54 -13.97 33.24
CA PRO A 716 -6.56 -13.90 31.78
C PRO A 716 -7.71 -14.69 31.12
N ALA A 717 -8.31 -15.66 31.82
CA ALA A 717 -9.44 -16.44 31.31
C ALA A 717 -10.79 -15.70 31.39
N ASN A 718 -10.91 -14.71 32.29
CA ASN A 718 -12.13 -13.93 32.53
C ASN A 718 -11.94 -12.42 32.29
N ALA A 719 -10.70 -11.95 32.08
CA ALA A 719 -10.37 -10.56 31.82
C ALA A 719 -10.08 -10.29 30.33
N THR A 720 -10.40 -9.08 29.90
CA THR A 720 -10.09 -8.59 28.55
C THR A 720 -9.95 -7.07 28.53
N VAL A 721 -9.24 -6.55 27.53
CA VAL A 721 -9.25 -5.12 27.19
C VAL A 721 -10.35 -4.91 26.16
N VAL A 722 -11.11 -3.83 26.33
CA VAL A 722 -12.16 -3.43 25.41
C VAL A 722 -11.96 -2.01 24.96
N TRP A 723 -12.33 -1.71 23.72
CA TRP A 723 -12.63 -0.34 23.32
C TRP A 723 -14.12 -0.08 23.48
N VAL A 724 -14.47 1.15 23.86
CA VAL A 724 -15.83 1.56 24.21
C VAL A 724 -16.32 2.56 23.16
N ASP A 725 -17.38 2.21 22.43
CA ASP A 725 -17.96 3.11 21.42
C ASP A 725 -18.86 4.20 22.02
N ASP A 726 -19.38 5.08 21.15
CA ASP A 726 -20.25 6.21 21.51
C ASP A 726 -21.61 5.77 22.10
N GLU A 727 -22.01 4.51 21.87
CA GLU A 727 -23.19 3.88 22.47
C GLU A 727 -22.87 3.05 23.73
N GLU A 728 -21.65 3.16 24.28
CA GLU A 728 -21.15 2.39 25.43
C GLU A 728 -21.18 0.86 25.22
N ARG A 729 -21.07 0.40 23.98
CA ARG A 729 -20.85 -1.02 23.65
C ARG A 729 -19.37 -1.35 23.74
N LEU A 730 -19.11 -2.58 24.17
CA LEU A 730 -17.77 -3.05 24.50
C LEU A 730 -17.29 -4.03 23.42
N HIS A 731 -16.15 -3.74 22.82
CA HIS A 731 -15.59 -4.51 21.70
C HIS A 731 -14.20 -5.02 22.07
N PHE A 732 -13.89 -6.29 21.75
CA PHE A 732 -12.60 -6.91 22.06
C PHE A 732 -11.41 -6.11 21.53
N VAL A 733 -10.32 -6.06 22.30
CA VAL A 733 -9.01 -5.59 21.87
C VAL A 733 -7.96 -6.65 22.19
N PRO A 734 -7.10 -7.04 21.22
CA PRO A 734 -5.95 -7.92 21.44
C PRO A 734 -5.11 -7.50 22.65
N ALA A 735 -5.03 -8.35 23.67
CA ALA A 735 -4.40 -8.03 24.93
C ALA A 735 -3.83 -9.24 25.67
N VAL A 736 -2.63 -9.05 26.23
CA VAL A 736 -1.97 -9.98 27.15
C VAL A 736 -1.78 -9.33 28.52
N PHE A 737 -2.01 -10.10 29.57
CA PHE A 737 -1.79 -9.65 30.94
C PHE A 737 -0.38 -10.02 31.39
N ARG A 738 0.43 -9.00 31.68
CA ARG A 738 1.83 -9.15 32.13
C ARG A 738 1.97 -8.66 33.57
N ARG A 739 2.98 -9.16 34.28
CA ARG A 739 3.37 -8.73 35.63
C ARG A 739 4.86 -8.40 35.66
N ASP A 740 5.22 -7.29 36.28
CA ASP A 740 6.59 -7.00 36.70
C ASP A 740 6.75 -7.27 38.22
N THR A 741 7.83 -6.79 38.86
CA THR A 741 8.05 -7.01 40.30
C THR A 741 7.13 -6.22 41.23
N LEU A 742 6.35 -5.25 40.72
CA LEU A 742 5.61 -4.25 41.49
C LEU A 742 4.15 -4.06 41.04
N SER A 743 3.78 -4.44 39.82
CA SER A 743 2.46 -4.16 39.23
C SER A 743 2.05 -5.17 38.14
N ALA A 744 0.74 -5.28 37.94
CA ALA A 744 0.16 -5.97 36.79
C ALA A 744 -0.22 -4.96 35.71
N TYR A 745 -0.18 -5.37 34.45
CA TYR A 745 -0.50 -4.54 33.29
C TYR A 745 -1.36 -5.33 32.31
N ALA A 746 -2.38 -4.67 31.77
CA ALA A 746 -2.96 -5.07 30.50
C ALA A 746 -2.10 -4.44 29.39
N VAL A 747 -1.38 -5.25 28.62
CA VAL A 747 -0.61 -4.80 27.45
C VAL A 747 -1.40 -5.21 26.22
N PHE A 748 -1.76 -4.25 25.38
CA PHE A 748 -2.72 -4.45 24.30
C PHE A 748 -2.30 -3.73 23.03
N SER A 749 -2.75 -4.25 21.89
CA SER A 749 -2.41 -3.76 20.56
C SER A 749 -3.67 -3.44 19.80
N ALA A 750 -3.79 -2.22 19.29
CA ALA A 750 -4.96 -1.79 18.53
C ALA A 750 -4.56 -0.94 17.31
N PRO A 751 -5.24 -1.10 16.15
CA PRO A 751 -4.92 -0.41 14.90
C PRO A 751 -5.65 0.95 14.74
N HIS A 752 -6.21 1.48 15.83
CA HIS A 752 -6.89 2.77 15.90
C HIS A 752 -6.69 3.42 17.28
N ASP A 753 -7.01 4.71 17.41
CA ASP A 753 -7.15 5.38 18.71
C ASP A 753 -8.60 5.36 19.19
N SER A 754 -8.79 5.27 20.51
CA SER A 754 -10.10 5.08 21.16
C SER A 754 -9.99 5.20 22.69
N ARG A 755 -11.15 5.13 23.34
CA ARG A 755 -11.33 4.94 24.78
C ARG A 755 -11.20 3.45 25.14
N TYR A 756 -10.16 3.09 25.89
CA TYR A 756 -9.85 1.69 26.24
C TYR A 756 -10.05 1.42 27.74
N ALA A 757 -10.72 0.32 28.08
CA ALA A 757 -10.97 -0.12 29.45
C ALA A 757 -10.57 -1.57 29.66
N VAL A 758 -10.46 -2.00 30.93
CA VAL A 758 -10.17 -3.41 31.28
C VAL A 758 -11.32 -3.96 32.10
N VAL A 759 -11.94 -5.03 31.62
CA VAL A 759 -13.18 -5.60 32.19
C VAL A 759 -13.00 -7.07 32.54
N ARG A 760 -13.79 -7.53 33.51
CA ARG A 760 -14.03 -8.94 33.81
C ARG A 760 -15.43 -9.33 33.36
N THR A 761 -15.53 -10.46 32.68
CA THR A 761 -16.78 -11.04 32.19
C THR A 761 -16.91 -12.46 32.73
N HIS A 762 -18.14 -12.97 32.78
CA HIS A 762 -18.44 -14.29 33.32
C HIS A 762 -19.54 -14.98 32.49
N HIS A 763 -19.15 -15.49 31.33
CA HIS A 763 -20.03 -16.22 30.41
C HIS A 763 -19.71 -17.72 30.42
N ALA A 764 -20.76 -18.53 30.46
CA ALA A 764 -20.70 -19.96 30.23
C ALA A 764 -22.03 -20.42 29.61
N PHE A 765 -21.97 -21.31 28.62
CA PHE A 765 -23.16 -21.84 27.95
C PHE A 765 -23.52 -23.23 28.48
N THR A 766 -24.81 -23.48 28.68
CA THR A 766 -25.29 -24.71 29.34
C THR A 766 -25.09 -25.98 28.49
N ASP A 767 -25.00 -25.84 27.17
CA ASP A 767 -24.81 -26.90 26.19
C ASP A 767 -23.33 -27.26 25.95
N LEU A 768 -22.39 -26.54 26.57
CA LEU A 768 -20.96 -26.86 26.51
C LEU A 768 -20.47 -27.82 27.60
N ALA A 769 -21.26 -28.12 28.62
CA ALA A 769 -20.80 -28.88 29.79
C ALA A 769 -20.26 -30.28 29.41
N GLY A 770 -18.95 -30.49 29.52
CA GLY A 770 -18.26 -31.72 29.12
C GLY A 770 -17.96 -31.84 27.62
N HIS A 771 -18.19 -30.78 26.84
CA HIS A 771 -17.83 -30.70 25.43
C HIS A 771 -16.34 -30.38 25.27
N TRP A 772 -15.68 -30.98 24.27
CA TRP A 772 -14.21 -30.90 24.09
C TRP A 772 -13.67 -29.47 23.85
N ALA A 773 -14.53 -28.55 23.41
CA ALA A 773 -14.21 -27.15 23.17
C ALA A 773 -14.72 -26.18 24.27
N GLU A 774 -15.21 -26.69 25.41
CA GLU A 774 -15.79 -25.89 26.50
C GLU A 774 -14.84 -24.77 26.97
N GLU A 775 -13.57 -25.10 27.21
CA GLU A 775 -12.54 -24.14 27.67
C GLU A 775 -12.26 -23.06 26.63
N ASP A 776 -11.98 -23.44 25.37
CA ASP A 776 -11.68 -22.50 24.29
C ASP A 776 -12.87 -21.58 23.95
N VAL A 777 -14.10 -22.10 24.00
CA VAL A 777 -15.31 -21.30 23.74
C VAL A 777 -15.59 -20.34 24.89
N ASN A 778 -15.54 -20.79 26.15
CA ASN A 778 -15.74 -19.92 27.30
C ASN A 778 -14.68 -18.81 27.33
N LEU A 779 -13.40 -19.12 27.06
CA LEU A 779 -12.30 -18.15 26.96
C LEU A 779 -12.59 -17.05 25.94
N LEU A 780 -12.99 -17.39 24.71
CA LEU A 780 -13.26 -16.39 23.66
C LEU A 780 -14.59 -15.65 23.86
N THR A 781 -15.55 -16.25 24.56
CA THR A 781 -16.81 -15.59 24.93
C THR A 781 -16.57 -14.56 26.04
N ASN A 782 -15.73 -14.89 27.02
CA ASN A 782 -15.28 -13.93 28.04
C ASN A 782 -14.48 -12.77 27.44
N LYS A 783 -13.81 -13.01 26.31
CA LYS A 783 -13.14 -11.97 25.52
C LYS A 783 -14.06 -11.23 24.54
N LEU A 784 -15.39 -11.42 24.59
CA LEU A 784 -16.39 -10.76 23.73
C LEU A 784 -16.19 -11.01 22.21
N ILE A 785 -15.48 -12.08 21.84
CA ILE A 785 -15.26 -12.48 20.43
C ILE A 785 -16.41 -13.35 19.94
N LEU A 786 -16.85 -14.28 20.79
CA LEU A 786 -17.94 -15.22 20.50
C LEU A 786 -19.24 -14.78 21.16
N GLU A 787 -20.33 -14.94 20.43
CA GLU A 787 -21.69 -14.68 20.91
C GLU A 787 -22.52 -15.98 20.83
N GLY A 788 -23.37 -16.21 21.83
CA GLY A 788 -24.32 -17.31 21.85
C GLY A 788 -25.50 -17.10 20.90
N LYS A 789 -26.26 -18.17 20.64
CA LYS A 789 -27.52 -18.09 19.90
C LYS A 789 -28.66 -17.57 20.79
N LYS A 790 -29.70 -17.06 20.13
CA LYS A 790 -30.93 -16.59 20.79
C LYS A 790 -31.58 -17.71 21.60
N GLY A 791 -31.39 -17.68 22.92
CA GLY A 791 -31.79 -18.73 23.85
C GLY A 791 -30.78 -18.98 24.98
N GLY A 792 -29.52 -18.54 24.82
CA GLY A 792 -28.46 -18.75 25.81
C GLY A 792 -27.65 -20.04 25.62
N GLU A 793 -27.75 -20.65 24.43
CA GLU A 793 -26.97 -21.83 24.02
C GLU A 793 -25.87 -21.42 23.03
N PHE A 794 -24.75 -22.14 22.99
CA PHE A 794 -23.67 -21.89 22.04
C PHE A 794 -23.89 -22.59 20.69
N ASP A 795 -24.51 -23.77 20.69
CA ASP A 795 -24.59 -24.72 19.56
C ASP A 795 -23.21 -25.09 18.99
N PRO A 796 -22.37 -25.84 19.74
CA PRO A 796 -20.97 -26.12 19.36
C PRO A 796 -20.81 -26.93 18.07
N ASP A 797 -21.74 -27.86 17.80
CA ASP A 797 -21.72 -28.71 16.61
C ASP A 797 -22.45 -28.08 15.41
N GLY A 798 -23.19 -26.99 15.62
CA GLY A 798 -23.84 -26.23 14.56
C GLY A 798 -22.85 -25.65 13.54
N SER A 799 -23.26 -25.63 12.27
CA SER A 799 -22.49 -25.02 11.18
C SER A 799 -22.39 -23.51 11.31
N VAL A 800 -21.24 -22.95 10.94
CA VAL A 800 -21.00 -21.50 10.85
C VAL A 800 -21.23 -21.00 9.43
N THR A 801 -21.87 -19.84 9.28
CA THR A 801 -22.00 -19.13 8.00
C THR A 801 -20.77 -18.27 7.69
N ARG A 802 -20.54 -17.95 6.41
CA ARG A 802 -19.41 -17.08 5.99
C ARG A 802 -19.42 -15.73 6.69
N ALA A 803 -20.58 -15.12 6.91
CA ALA A 803 -20.71 -13.86 7.65
C ALA A 803 -20.41 -14.01 9.15
N GLU A 804 -20.90 -15.07 9.81
CA GLU A 804 -20.55 -15.33 11.20
C GLU A 804 -19.04 -15.53 11.38
N PHE A 805 -18.38 -16.28 10.49
CA PHE A 805 -16.93 -16.47 10.60
C PHE A 805 -16.15 -15.18 10.36
N ALA A 806 -16.51 -14.38 9.34
CA ALA A 806 -15.90 -13.08 9.11
C ALA A 806 -16.09 -12.13 10.30
N ALA A 807 -17.27 -12.10 10.91
CA ALA A 807 -17.55 -11.30 12.11
C ALA A 807 -16.70 -11.74 13.32
N MET A 808 -16.62 -13.05 13.59
CA MET A 808 -15.77 -13.58 14.68
C MET A 808 -14.28 -13.30 14.43
N LEU A 809 -13.82 -13.37 13.19
CA LEU A 809 -12.42 -13.08 12.82
C LEU A 809 -12.09 -11.57 12.94
N ALA A 810 -12.97 -10.70 12.44
CA ALA A 810 -12.82 -9.24 12.60
C ALA A 810 -12.78 -8.81 14.07
N ARG A 811 -13.69 -9.37 14.90
CA ARG A 811 -13.67 -9.17 16.35
C ARG A 811 -12.40 -9.69 17.01
N SER A 812 -11.93 -10.87 16.61
CA SER A 812 -10.68 -11.45 17.14
C SER A 812 -9.47 -10.54 16.92
N LEU A 813 -9.46 -9.79 15.81
CA LEU A 813 -8.41 -8.83 15.48
C LEU A 813 -8.66 -7.42 16.05
N GLY A 814 -9.76 -7.19 16.76
CA GLY A 814 -10.12 -5.88 17.32
C GLY A 814 -10.42 -4.82 16.27
N LEU A 815 -10.96 -5.21 15.11
CA LEU A 815 -11.26 -4.27 14.02
C LEU A 815 -12.58 -3.52 14.25
N ALA A 816 -12.54 -2.20 14.18
CA ALA A 816 -13.74 -1.36 14.22
C ALA A 816 -14.64 -1.60 12.98
N ALA A 817 -15.95 -1.69 13.21
CA ALA A 817 -16.93 -1.96 12.16
C ALA A 817 -17.08 -0.78 11.20
N ARG A 818 -17.19 -1.06 9.89
CA ARG A 818 -17.30 -0.06 8.81
C ARG A 818 -18.66 -0.14 8.08
N PRO A 819 -19.78 0.29 8.70
CA PRO A 819 -21.13 0.11 8.15
C PRO A 819 -21.46 1.02 6.95
N ALA A 820 -20.74 2.14 6.77
CA ALA A 820 -20.96 3.08 5.67
C ALA A 820 -20.32 2.64 4.33
N TRP A 821 -19.41 1.67 4.37
CA TRP A 821 -18.86 1.02 3.17
C TRP A 821 -19.79 -0.12 2.73
N ILE A 822 -19.78 -0.50 1.46
CA ILE A 822 -20.50 -1.68 0.97
C ILE A 822 -19.56 -2.40 0.00
N ALA A 823 -18.92 -3.47 0.48
CA ALA A 823 -17.94 -4.21 -0.32
C ALA A 823 -18.57 -5.18 -1.34
N PHE A 824 -19.78 -5.69 -1.09
CA PHE A 824 -20.41 -6.73 -1.92
C PHE A 824 -21.91 -6.49 -2.11
N ARG A 825 -22.43 -6.86 -3.28
CA ARG A 825 -23.83 -6.57 -3.68
C ARG A 825 -24.90 -7.29 -2.86
N ASP A 826 -24.54 -8.38 -2.18
CA ASP A 826 -25.42 -9.22 -1.36
C ASP A 826 -25.23 -9.00 0.15
N VAL A 827 -24.48 -7.97 0.54
CA VAL A 827 -24.34 -7.49 1.91
C VAL A 827 -25.07 -6.15 2.02
N THR A 828 -26.27 -6.15 2.62
CA THR A 828 -27.03 -4.90 2.84
C THR A 828 -26.46 -4.13 4.03
N SER A 829 -26.45 -2.80 3.96
CA SER A 829 -25.83 -1.94 4.99
C SER A 829 -26.49 -2.02 6.37
N ASP A 830 -27.72 -2.51 6.44
CA ASP A 830 -28.50 -2.74 7.66
C ASP A 830 -28.32 -4.16 8.25
N ALA A 831 -27.61 -5.06 7.57
CA ALA A 831 -27.34 -6.39 8.09
C ALA A 831 -26.36 -6.30 9.28
N TRP A 832 -26.64 -7.06 10.35
CA TRP A 832 -25.85 -7.03 11.59
C TRP A 832 -24.34 -7.31 11.37
N TYR A 833 -24.01 -8.10 10.36
CA TYR A 833 -22.62 -8.43 10.00
C TYR A 833 -21.97 -7.44 9.04
N ALA A 834 -22.71 -6.51 8.42
CA ALA A 834 -22.22 -5.68 7.32
C ALA A 834 -20.95 -4.93 7.68
N GLY A 835 -20.99 -4.15 8.77
CA GLY A 835 -19.83 -3.39 9.23
C GLY A 835 -18.60 -4.25 9.57
N LEU A 836 -18.78 -5.47 10.07
CA LEU A 836 -17.68 -6.38 10.40
C LEU A 836 -17.14 -7.11 9.15
N VAL A 837 -18.00 -7.50 8.21
CA VAL A 837 -17.59 -8.05 6.90
C VAL A 837 -16.80 -6.98 6.14
N ASN A 838 -17.30 -5.75 6.09
CA ASN A 838 -16.59 -4.62 5.49
C ASN A 838 -15.23 -4.37 6.16
N ALA A 839 -15.15 -4.38 7.50
CA ALA A 839 -13.87 -4.27 8.20
C ALA A 839 -12.90 -5.40 7.81
N ALA A 840 -13.40 -6.62 7.68
CA ALA A 840 -12.63 -7.78 7.27
C ALA A 840 -12.15 -7.72 5.79
N VAL A 841 -12.92 -7.13 4.88
CA VAL A 841 -12.48 -6.87 3.49
C VAL A 841 -11.38 -5.80 3.49
N HIS A 842 -11.54 -4.73 4.27
CA HIS A 842 -10.58 -3.62 4.30
C HIS A 842 -9.20 -4.08 4.79
N ALA A 843 -9.18 -4.99 5.76
CA ALA A 843 -7.97 -5.64 6.27
C ALA A 843 -7.48 -6.84 5.42
N GLY A 844 -8.04 -7.08 4.23
CA GLY A 844 -7.63 -8.16 3.32
C GLY A 844 -7.93 -9.59 3.82
N LEU A 845 -8.71 -9.73 4.90
CA LEU A 845 -9.00 -11.01 5.54
C LEU A 845 -9.94 -11.88 4.71
N VAL A 846 -10.84 -11.24 3.95
CA VAL A 846 -11.92 -11.92 3.22
C VAL A 846 -12.07 -11.35 1.82
N ASN A 847 -12.20 -12.24 0.84
CA ASN A 847 -12.50 -11.90 -0.55
C ASN A 847 -13.90 -12.41 -0.93
N GLY A 848 -14.50 -11.74 -1.91
CA GLY A 848 -15.72 -12.19 -2.57
C GLY A 848 -15.49 -13.36 -3.52
N TYR A 849 -16.56 -13.78 -4.17
CA TYR A 849 -16.51 -14.65 -5.35
C TYR A 849 -16.41 -13.79 -6.63
N GLU A 850 -16.04 -14.41 -7.75
CA GLU A 850 -15.91 -13.81 -9.10
C GLU A 850 -17.19 -13.15 -9.65
N ASP A 851 -18.32 -13.27 -8.94
CA ASP A 851 -19.62 -12.69 -9.28
C ASP A 851 -20.01 -11.50 -8.39
N ASP A 852 -19.04 -10.86 -7.71
CA ASP A 852 -19.22 -9.75 -6.76
C ASP A 852 -20.12 -10.06 -5.54
N THR A 853 -20.27 -11.35 -5.20
CA THR A 853 -20.99 -11.79 -3.99
C THR A 853 -20.05 -12.21 -2.86
N PHE A 854 -20.51 -12.05 -1.63
CA PHE A 854 -19.89 -12.60 -0.43
C PHE A 854 -20.49 -13.94 -0.01
N ARG A 855 -21.78 -14.14 -0.31
CA ARG A 855 -22.65 -15.25 0.13
C ARG A 855 -22.70 -15.37 1.66
N PRO A 856 -23.19 -14.34 2.36
CA PRO A 856 -23.08 -14.23 3.82
C PRO A 856 -23.70 -15.40 4.58
N ASN A 857 -24.81 -15.94 4.08
CA ASN A 857 -25.59 -16.99 4.73
C ASN A 857 -25.16 -18.42 4.37
N ASP A 858 -24.22 -18.60 3.44
CA ASP A 858 -23.74 -19.94 3.07
C ASP A 858 -22.85 -20.50 4.19
N PRO A 859 -22.97 -21.80 4.55
CA PRO A 859 -22.05 -22.45 5.48
C PRO A 859 -20.60 -22.36 4.99
N ILE A 860 -19.70 -21.89 5.85
CA ILE A 860 -18.27 -21.79 5.50
C ILE A 860 -17.62 -23.17 5.47
N THR A 861 -16.88 -23.47 4.40
CA THR A 861 -16.10 -24.72 4.31
C THR A 861 -14.77 -24.58 5.03
N ARG A 862 -14.21 -25.71 5.49
CA ARG A 862 -12.91 -25.74 6.18
C ARG A 862 -11.76 -25.17 5.35
N GLU A 863 -11.78 -25.31 4.02
CA GLU A 863 -10.79 -24.68 3.13
C GLU A 863 -10.96 -23.15 3.03
N GLN A 864 -12.18 -22.62 3.03
CA GLN A 864 -12.43 -21.17 3.03
C GLN A 864 -12.04 -20.53 4.37
N MET A 865 -12.37 -21.21 5.47
CA MET A 865 -11.95 -20.84 6.82
C MET A 865 -10.41 -20.78 6.93
N ALA A 866 -9.70 -21.74 6.34
CA ALA A 866 -8.24 -21.74 6.30
C ALA A 866 -7.66 -20.54 5.53
N VAL A 867 -8.24 -20.14 4.40
CA VAL A 867 -7.80 -18.92 3.69
C VAL A 867 -7.98 -17.67 4.57
N MET A 868 -9.16 -17.50 5.16
CA MET A 868 -9.45 -16.33 6.01
C MET A 868 -8.54 -16.27 7.25
N LEU A 869 -8.27 -17.42 7.89
CA LEU A 869 -7.31 -17.52 9.00
C LEU A 869 -5.87 -17.22 8.57
N ALA A 870 -5.45 -17.67 7.38
CA ALA A 870 -4.12 -17.41 6.87
C ALA A 870 -3.92 -15.92 6.53
N ASN A 871 -4.92 -15.28 5.91
CA ASN A 871 -4.91 -13.85 5.66
C ASN A 871 -4.87 -13.05 6.97
N ALA A 872 -5.59 -13.48 8.02
CA ALA A 872 -5.53 -12.87 9.34
C ALA A 872 -4.18 -13.01 10.04
N ALA A 873 -3.54 -14.18 9.93
CA ALA A 873 -2.17 -14.36 10.40
C ALA A 873 -1.20 -13.45 9.61
N GLN A 874 -1.33 -13.38 8.29
CA GLN A 874 -0.50 -12.53 7.43
C GLN A 874 -0.67 -11.04 7.73
N PHE A 875 -1.89 -10.59 8.03
CA PHE A 875 -2.20 -9.21 8.44
C PHE A 875 -1.59 -8.84 9.79
N ALA A 876 -1.57 -9.77 10.75
CA ALA A 876 -1.22 -9.48 12.15
C ALA A 876 0.19 -9.92 12.61
N GLY A 877 0.96 -10.64 11.77
CA GLY A 877 2.31 -11.10 12.15
C GLY A 877 3.04 -12.02 11.16
N GLY A 878 2.39 -12.46 10.08
CA GLY A 878 2.91 -13.43 9.13
C GLY A 878 2.56 -14.88 9.48
N LEU A 879 2.83 -15.79 8.53
CA LEU A 879 2.88 -17.24 8.76
C LEU A 879 4.30 -17.76 8.50
N PRO A 880 4.70 -18.89 9.14
CA PRO A 880 5.93 -19.57 8.76
C PRO A 880 5.79 -20.15 7.35
N ALA A 881 6.92 -20.32 6.65
CA ALA A 881 6.95 -21.09 5.41
C ALA A 881 6.44 -22.52 5.64
N ALA A 882 5.63 -23.03 4.71
CA ALA A 882 5.05 -24.37 4.83
C ALA A 882 6.11 -25.47 4.80
N GLU A 883 6.05 -26.40 5.77
CA GLU A 883 6.96 -27.54 5.85
C GLU A 883 6.66 -28.57 4.74
N SER A 884 7.71 -29.07 4.09
CA SER A 884 7.60 -29.92 2.89
C SER A 884 6.91 -31.29 3.12
N GLU A 885 6.83 -31.78 4.35
CA GLU A 885 6.24 -33.09 4.67
C GLU A 885 4.72 -33.07 4.87
N VAL A 886 4.13 -31.89 5.14
CA VAL A 886 2.71 -31.76 5.55
C VAL A 886 1.71 -32.29 4.50
N PRO A 887 1.86 -32.05 3.18
CA PRO A 887 0.89 -32.53 2.18
C PRO A 887 0.77 -34.06 2.11
N GLY A 888 1.82 -34.79 2.48
CA GLY A 888 1.85 -36.26 2.41
C GLY A 888 1.05 -36.97 3.51
N ARG A 889 0.64 -36.25 4.56
CA ARG A 889 -0.05 -36.80 5.74
C ARG A 889 -1.55 -37.09 5.51
N PHE A 890 -2.19 -36.37 4.59
CA PHE A 890 -3.65 -36.36 4.48
C PHE A 890 -4.15 -37.03 3.20
N SER A 891 -4.95 -38.08 3.38
CA SER A 891 -5.49 -38.91 2.29
C SER A 891 -6.44 -38.18 1.34
N ASP A 892 -7.03 -37.07 1.78
CA ASP A 892 -7.96 -36.23 1.04
C ASP A 892 -7.36 -34.86 0.62
N ALA A 893 -6.04 -34.69 0.73
CA ALA A 893 -5.32 -33.48 0.32
C ALA A 893 -5.55 -33.09 -1.16
N SER A 894 -5.84 -34.06 -2.03
CA SER A 894 -6.17 -33.83 -3.45
C SER A 894 -7.54 -33.16 -3.67
N ASN A 895 -8.44 -33.19 -2.68
CA ASN A 895 -9.75 -32.52 -2.74
C ASN A 895 -9.69 -31.04 -2.36
N LEU A 896 -8.55 -30.56 -1.85
CA LEU A 896 -8.33 -29.16 -1.48
C LEU A 896 -8.23 -28.29 -2.74
N ALA A 897 -8.98 -27.18 -2.80
CA ALA A 897 -8.90 -26.26 -3.92
C ALA A 897 -7.48 -25.70 -4.11
N HIS A 898 -7.07 -25.41 -5.36
CA HIS A 898 -5.71 -24.94 -5.63
C HIS A 898 -5.34 -23.67 -4.84
N TRP A 899 -6.25 -22.70 -4.79
CA TRP A 899 -6.13 -21.45 -4.02
C TRP A 899 -6.10 -21.66 -2.50
N ALA A 900 -6.52 -22.82 -2.00
CA ALA A 900 -6.54 -23.12 -0.57
C ALA A 900 -5.29 -23.88 -0.10
N LYS A 901 -4.42 -24.33 -1.01
CA LYS A 901 -3.28 -25.20 -0.69
C LYS A 901 -2.30 -24.51 0.26
N ASP A 902 -1.65 -23.45 -0.17
CA ASP A 902 -0.58 -22.82 0.59
C ASP A 902 -1.08 -22.22 1.93
N PRO A 903 -2.26 -21.57 1.99
CA PRO A 903 -2.92 -21.21 3.26
C PRO A 903 -3.13 -22.39 4.22
N MET A 904 -3.66 -23.52 3.73
CA MET A 904 -3.88 -24.71 4.54
C MET A 904 -2.55 -25.31 5.05
N TRP A 905 -1.52 -25.37 4.20
CA TRP A 905 -0.22 -25.93 4.56
C TRP A 905 0.51 -25.07 5.58
N GLY A 906 0.53 -23.74 5.41
CA GLY A 906 1.10 -22.81 6.38
C GLY A 906 0.41 -22.90 7.75
N LEU A 907 -0.92 -22.95 7.78
CA LEU A 907 -1.68 -23.12 9.03
C LEU A 907 -1.48 -24.49 9.69
N LEU A 908 -1.25 -25.56 8.93
CA LEU A 908 -0.94 -26.89 9.47
C LEU A 908 0.47 -26.94 10.07
N SER A 909 1.46 -26.36 9.39
CA SER A 909 2.84 -26.22 9.92
C SER A 909 2.87 -25.35 11.18
N ALA A 910 2.10 -24.26 11.22
CA ALA A 910 1.95 -23.43 12.41
C ALA A 910 1.11 -24.09 13.54
N GLY A 911 0.51 -25.27 13.31
CA GLY A 911 -0.39 -25.95 14.26
C GLY A 911 -1.72 -25.23 14.51
N LEU A 912 -2.01 -24.17 13.76
CA LEU A 912 -3.21 -23.34 13.87
C LEU A 912 -4.46 -24.10 13.45
N ILE A 913 -4.38 -24.80 12.32
CA ILE A 913 -5.40 -25.77 11.90
C ILE A 913 -4.89 -27.20 12.11
N GLN A 914 -5.83 -28.14 12.27
CA GLN A 914 -5.56 -29.57 12.37
C GLN A 914 -6.56 -30.33 11.49
N GLY A 915 -6.20 -31.56 11.11
CA GLY A 915 -7.13 -32.50 10.46
C GLY A 915 -8.36 -32.80 11.32
N VAL A 916 -9.45 -33.25 10.69
CA VAL A 916 -10.63 -33.76 11.42
C VAL A 916 -10.36 -35.12 12.06
N ASP A 917 -9.33 -35.82 11.58
CA ASP A 917 -8.65 -36.94 12.23
C ASP A 917 -7.17 -36.94 11.79
N GLU A 918 -6.42 -37.98 12.18
CA GLU A 918 -4.99 -38.12 11.88
C GLU A 918 -4.65 -38.13 10.37
N THR A 919 -5.63 -38.46 9.52
CA THR A 919 -5.47 -38.81 8.10
C THR A 919 -6.35 -38.01 7.12
N ARG A 920 -7.24 -37.13 7.61
CA ARG A 920 -8.17 -36.35 6.78
C ARG A 920 -8.28 -34.88 7.20
N LEU A 921 -8.40 -34.00 6.20
CA LEU A 921 -8.66 -32.56 6.37
C LEU A 921 -10.14 -32.21 6.25
N ALA A 922 -10.92 -32.98 5.48
CA ALA A 922 -12.29 -32.70 5.06
C ALA A 922 -12.48 -31.27 4.50
N PRO A 923 -11.72 -30.87 3.45
CA PRO A 923 -11.63 -29.46 3.03
C PRO A 923 -12.97 -28.85 2.61
N LYS A 924 -13.84 -29.64 1.95
CA LYS A 924 -15.18 -29.22 1.51
C LYS A 924 -16.28 -29.32 2.58
N ALA A 925 -15.98 -29.86 3.77
CA ALA A 925 -16.98 -29.95 4.82
C ALA A 925 -17.24 -28.58 5.45
N ALA A 926 -18.49 -28.32 5.83
CA ALA A 926 -18.84 -27.15 6.64
C ALA A 926 -18.14 -27.22 8.01
N ALA A 927 -17.62 -26.10 8.48
CA ALA A 927 -16.99 -26.01 9.78
C ALA A 927 -18.01 -25.73 10.89
N THR A 928 -17.78 -26.29 12.09
CA THR A 928 -18.66 -26.08 13.25
C THR A 928 -18.25 -24.87 14.08
N ARG A 929 -19.15 -24.40 14.96
CA ARG A 929 -18.88 -23.27 15.87
C ARG A 929 -17.75 -23.58 16.84
N ALA A 930 -17.68 -24.80 17.38
CA ALA A 930 -16.57 -25.27 18.19
C ALA A 930 -15.24 -25.31 17.42
N GLN A 931 -15.22 -25.83 16.18
CA GLN A 931 -14.00 -25.83 15.35
C GLN A 931 -13.51 -24.40 15.08
N SER A 932 -14.43 -23.47 14.81
CA SER A 932 -14.12 -22.06 14.58
C SER A 932 -13.48 -21.42 15.80
N ALA A 933 -14.08 -21.61 16.99
CA ALA A 933 -13.56 -21.09 18.26
C ALA A 933 -12.13 -21.56 18.53
N VAL A 934 -11.87 -22.87 18.40
CA VAL A 934 -10.55 -23.45 18.68
C VAL A 934 -9.48 -22.95 17.71
N MET A 935 -9.81 -22.74 16.43
CA MET A 935 -8.87 -22.16 15.46
C MET A 935 -8.58 -20.67 15.74
N LEU A 936 -9.60 -19.88 16.08
CA LEU A 936 -9.43 -18.48 16.46
C LEU A 936 -8.60 -18.35 17.74
N ARG A 937 -8.84 -19.19 18.76
CA ARG A 937 -8.03 -19.23 19.99
C ARG A 937 -6.56 -19.52 19.69
N ARG A 938 -6.28 -20.49 18.80
CA ARG A 938 -4.91 -20.80 18.38
C ARG A 938 -4.24 -19.65 17.65
N LEU A 939 -4.96 -18.99 16.73
CA LEU A 939 -4.47 -17.81 16.01
C LEU A 939 -4.10 -16.70 17.00
N LEU A 940 -4.96 -16.40 17.97
CA LEU A 940 -4.73 -15.35 18.95
C LEU A 940 -3.55 -15.66 19.90
N VAL A 941 -3.36 -16.91 20.31
CA VAL A 941 -2.18 -17.30 21.09
C VAL A 941 -0.90 -17.24 20.25
N TYR A 942 -0.95 -17.66 18.99
CA TYR A 942 0.19 -17.59 18.06
C TYR A 942 0.65 -16.15 17.81
N LEU A 943 -0.30 -15.21 17.64
CA LEU A 943 -0.02 -13.78 17.48
C LEU A 943 0.36 -13.08 18.81
N ASN A 944 0.37 -13.78 19.95
CA ASN A 944 0.48 -13.18 21.28
C ASN A 944 -0.58 -12.07 21.53
N PHE A 945 -1.79 -12.28 20.99
CA PHE A 945 -2.96 -11.40 21.17
C PHE A 945 -3.83 -11.80 22.37
N ILE A 946 -3.62 -13.02 22.91
CA ILE A 946 -4.14 -13.48 24.22
C ILE A 946 -3.08 -14.38 24.88
N ASN A 947 -3.10 -14.47 26.22
CA ASN A 947 -2.24 -15.36 27.00
C ASN A 947 -3.01 -16.15 28.07
#